data_AF-A0A101AMC3-F1
#
_entry.id   AF-A0A101AMC3-F1
#
_cell.length_a   1.000
_cell.length_b   1.000
_cell.length_c   1.000
_cell.angle_alpha   90.00
_cell.angle_beta   90.00
_cell.angle_gamma   90.00
#
_symmetry.space_group_name_H-M   'P 1'
#
loop_
_entity.id
_entity.type
_entity.pdbx_description
1 polymer ?
#
loop_
_entity_poly.entity_id
_entity_poly.type
_entity_poly.pdbx_seq_one_letter_code
_entity_poly.pdbx_strand_id
1 'polypeptide(L)'
;MVTRSCRVGGAALAVGIGLLLSPGIAGAEPAEPAGADNSAQTATDTRENEPTDTAGEAEGDEASSDGQKADEPEDEDEDESHDEPADDSDEDLVDADEPATADEPVAAEEPAPAEEPASAPEPAVEAEPAGEEPAAVAEPVAEEPEPAPAPADSPATWAVLAWARRQFVGTTPPATAATARHTTSSSTPAPATTVDVRDYGAVGDGITDDSAAIKAAEAALTSGQRLYFPEGTYRFAQQNPSGGAAVSLKGLSDVTVEFAPGARLLMDNLDVTGHGTSHGIRVEGAASNVTIRNATIEWRTRPSTRSFGDGISILGWASDTAPPPGWTGSTGTVSHVSLVGVTVINAPQTGAVFMGASDVTVTDFTAIGTLADGLHFNANRRVTVDGLLAQNTGDDGLAFVTYYHPTQLWTYGPTDGPFNQSGVGEWNNGGSVASHITVTGGSASGVRVQGGYDITITDVTVTGKEFGVQVNSAIATGPGDWTSLASRDIDISHVTVDDVQTGIVLATNNIDGTQASMWWDFTGLTISDVTIRNARNWSIAVETPATATSRFAGLTLRDIHAEVDNFAGPLGGGNGGILLASLRDSVIDDVRLVSVHASDINVLGAAQIRNQYRVADLPSSNLTIDDLVLEGPGRILIQDIAGLDIGTVASYGAQGSAVELFRVADATFDTITATLPGRGTGAGWGVRLLQVHDLDVTDIVVTTDDHIGSSWWAVELGGGNPTEDIAGEGVRIANVTYVSDRDATGSDIVVQGGPYGPVDWYINATWLHQGEASPQWRSDMWGDTIPPLTV
;
A
#
# COMPACT_ATOMS: atom_id res chain seq x y z
N MET A 1 2.61 -44.78 5.25
CA MET A 1 2.46 -43.44 5.82
C MET A 1 2.75 -42.46 4.71
N VAL A 2 1.69 -41.92 4.09
CA VAL A 2 1.77 -41.08 2.90
C VAL A 2 1.94 -39.64 3.37
N THR A 3 3.10 -39.06 3.08
CA THR A 3 3.43 -37.65 3.31
C THR A 3 2.52 -36.79 2.43
N ARG A 4 1.58 -36.08 3.05
CA ARG A 4 0.83 -34.99 2.40
C ARG A 4 1.79 -33.82 2.24
N SER A 5 2.14 -33.50 1.00
CA SER A 5 2.88 -32.30 0.64
C SER A 5 2.16 -31.06 1.18
N CYS A 6 2.87 -30.23 1.95
CA CYS A 6 2.44 -28.88 2.27
C CYS A 6 2.35 -28.08 0.97
N ARG A 7 1.12 -27.90 0.46
CA ARG A 7 0.83 -26.84 -0.49
C ARG A 7 0.95 -25.53 0.28
N VAL A 8 2.06 -24.83 0.12
CA VAL A 8 2.12 -23.39 0.38
C VAL A 8 1.19 -22.78 -0.67
N GLY A 9 -0.04 -22.47 -0.25
CA GLY A 9 -1.00 -21.76 -1.09
C GLY A 9 -0.38 -20.45 -1.53
N GLY A 10 -0.51 -20.15 -2.82
CA GLY A 10 0.07 -18.96 -3.43
C GLY A 10 -0.25 -17.72 -2.62
N ALA A 11 0.73 -16.83 -2.48
CA ALA A 11 0.43 -15.44 -2.26
C ALA A 11 -0.57 -15.04 -3.36
N ALA A 12 -1.81 -14.80 -2.97
CA ALA A 12 -2.68 -14.00 -3.80
C ALA A 12 -1.89 -12.72 -4.09
N LEU A 13 -1.77 -12.34 -5.37
CA LEU A 13 -1.51 -10.96 -5.69
C LEU A 13 -2.51 -10.17 -4.84
N ALA A 14 -2.02 -9.45 -3.84
CA ALA A 14 -2.70 -8.25 -3.42
C ALA A 14 -2.54 -7.31 -4.61
N VAL A 15 -3.41 -7.50 -5.61
CA VAL A 15 -3.72 -6.46 -6.57
C VAL A 15 -4.21 -5.33 -5.67
N GLY A 16 -3.33 -4.37 -5.39
CA GLY A 16 -3.74 -3.08 -4.89
C GLY A 16 -4.91 -2.70 -5.78
N ILE A 17 -6.08 -2.54 -5.17
CA ILE A 17 -7.25 -2.06 -5.88
C ILE A 17 -6.84 -0.66 -6.30
N GLY A 18 -6.24 -0.56 -7.48
CA GLY A 18 -6.08 0.69 -8.19
C GLY A 18 -7.49 1.20 -8.31
N LEU A 19 -7.82 2.17 -7.45
CA LEU A 19 -9.05 2.93 -7.55
C LEU A 19 -9.06 3.50 -8.97
N LEU A 20 -9.80 2.82 -9.84
CA LEU A 20 -10.41 3.44 -11.00
C LEU A 20 -11.42 4.41 -10.41
N LEU A 21 -10.96 5.63 -10.12
CA LEU A 21 -11.85 6.76 -10.04
C LEU A 21 -12.51 6.85 -11.42
N SER A 22 -13.74 6.35 -11.52
CA SER A 22 -14.61 6.66 -12.64
C SER A 22 -14.66 8.19 -12.78
N PRO A 23 -14.58 8.75 -14.00
CA PRO A 23 -14.66 10.19 -14.22
C PRO A 23 -16.09 10.65 -13.95
N GLY A 24 -16.38 10.91 -12.68
CA GLY A 24 -17.59 11.55 -12.18
C GLY A 24 -17.28 12.95 -11.67
N ILE A 25 -16.51 13.74 -12.44
CA ILE A 25 -16.38 15.18 -12.24
C ILE A 25 -17.44 15.82 -13.13
N ALA A 26 -18.62 16.09 -12.56
CA ALA A 26 -19.60 16.94 -13.21
C ALA A 26 -19.07 18.38 -13.16
N GLY A 27 -18.43 18.81 -14.24
CA GLY A 27 -18.23 20.23 -14.50
C GLY A 27 -19.58 20.91 -14.62
N ALA A 28 -19.87 21.86 -13.74
CA ALA A 28 -20.98 22.78 -13.95
C ALA A 28 -20.64 23.68 -15.15
N GLU A 29 -21.39 23.52 -16.25
CA GLU A 29 -21.33 24.45 -17.39
C GLU A 29 -21.86 25.83 -16.97
N PRO A 30 -21.24 26.94 -17.43
CA PRO A 30 -21.70 28.29 -17.11
C PRO A 30 -22.93 28.66 -17.93
N ALA A 31 -23.96 29.20 -17.27
CA ALA A 31 -25.10 29.83 -17.94
C ALA A 31 -24.70 31.19 -18.56
N GLU A 32 -24.90 31.34 -19.87
CA GLU A 32 -24.74 32.63 -20.56
C GLU A 32 -25.77 33.68 -20.09
N PRO A 33 -25.40 34.98 -20.01
CA PRO A 33 -26.36 36.04 -19.72
C PRO A 33 -27.06 36.50 -21.01
N ALA A 34 -28.37 36.28 -21.10
CA ALA A 34 -29.19 36.89 -22.16
C ALA A 34 -29.32 38.40 -21.91
N GLY A 35 -28.83 39.18 -22.87
CA GLY A 35 -28.86 40.63 -22.88
C GLY A 35 -30.28 41.22 -22.92
N ALA A 36 -30.41 42.38 -22.29
CA ALA A 36 -31.58 43.24 -22.38
C ALA A 36 -31.71 43.85 -23.78
N ASP A 37 -32.92 43.82 -24.34
CA ASP A 37 -33.33 44.85 -25.31
C ASP A 37 -34.79 45.26 -25.11
N ASN A 38 -35.00 46.57 -25.21
CA ASN A 38 -36.25 47.29 -25.05
C ASN A 38 -36.99 47.36 -26.39
N SER A 39 -38.30 47.10 -26.44
CA SER A 39 -39.23 47.93 -27.22
C SER A 39 -40.71 47.68 -26.94
N ALA A 40 -41.31 48.74 -26.40
CA ALA A 40 -42.71 49.18 -26.42
C ALA A 40 -43.60 48.72 -27.60
N GLN A 41 -44.85 48.32 -27.32
CA GLN A 41 -46.10 49.11 -27.55
C GLN A 41 -47.38 48.24 -27.63
N THR A 42 -48.40 48.65 -26.85
CA THR A 42 -49.87 48.63 -27.12
C THR A 42 -50.58 47.27 -27.29
N ALA A 43 -51.84 47.05 -26.94
CA ALA A 43 -52.87 47.67 -26.10
C ALA A 43 -54.12 46.74 -26.18
N THR A 44 -55.07 46.91 -25.26
CA THR A 44 -56.50 46.51 -25.25
C THR A 44 -56.84 45.03 -24.94
N ASP A 45 -57.47 44.74 -23.79
CA ASP A 45 -58.92 44.82 -23.42
C ASP A 45 -59.62 43.49 -23.81
N THR A 46 -60.33 42.71 -23.01
CA THR A 46 -61.34 42.97 -21.96
C THR A 46 -61.69 41.62 -21.27
N ARG A 47 -61.96 41.63 -19.95
CA ARG A 47 -63.10 41.00 -19.19
C ARG A 47 -63.47 39.51 -19.42
N GLU A 48 -63.84 38.68 -18.43
CA GLU A 48 -64.61 38.91 -17.19
C GLU A 48 -64.66 37.62 -16.32
N ASN A 49 -64.91 37.80 -15.01
CA ASN A 49 -65.56 36.91 -14.02
C ASN A 49 -64.74 35.95 -13.11
N GLU A 50 -64.45 36.49 -11.92
CA GLU A 50 -64.43 35.90 -10.55
C GLU A 50 -65.72 35.11 -10.15
N PRO A 51 -65.87 34.57 -8.91
CA PRO A 51 -64.92 33.89 -7.99
C PRO A 51 -65.55 32.67 -7.25
N THR A 52 -64.79 31.96 -6.40
CA THR A 52 -64.98 31.80 -4.92
C THR A 52 -64.28 30.54 -4.36
N ASP A 53 -63.45 30.74 -3.30
CA ASP A 53 -63.39 30.09 -1.97
C ASP A 53 -63.65 28.56 -1.83
N THR A 54 -63.00 27.74 -1.01
CA THR A 54 -62.21 27.90 0.24
C THR A 54 -61.65 26.53 0.67
N ALA A 55 -60.49 26.56 1.34
CA ALA A 55 -59.98 25.80 2.51
C ALA A 55 -60.53 24.41 2.97
N GLY A 56 -59.60 23.62 3.56
CA GLY A 56 -59.81 22.64 4.63
C GLY A 56 -59.14 21.28 4.35
N GLU A 57 -57.91 21.01 4.82
CA GLU A 57 -57.50 20.50 6.15
C GLU A 57 -57.81 19.02 6.46
N ALA A 58 -56.73 18.37 6.94
CA ALA A 58 -56.64 17.38 8.02
C ALA A 58 -56.76 15.85 7.75
N GLU A 59 -55.60 15.22 8.00
CA GLU A 59 -55.31 14.06 8.88
C GLU A 59 -56.02 12.71 8.71
N GLY A 60 -55.24 11.63 8.84
CA GLY A 60 -55.74 10.25 8.89
C GLY A 60 -54.62 9.22 9.04
N ASP A 61 -54.35 8.90 10.30
CA ASP A 61 -53.34 8.05 10.91
C ASP A 61 -53.49 6.52 10.69
N GLU A 62 -52.41 5.80 11.06
CA GLU A 62 -52.37 4.46 11.70
C GLU A 62 -52.61 3.15 10.91
N ALA A 63 -51.49 2.44 10.70
CA ALA A 63 -51.14 1.10 11.21
C ALA A 63 -52.10 -0.12 11.14
N SER A 64 -51.52 -1.22 10.66
CA SER A 64 -51.42 -2.55 11.31
C SER A 64 -52.10 -3.79 10.67
N SER A 65 -51.25 -4.82 10.60
CA SER A 65 -51.47 -6.24 10.94
C SER A 65 -51.94 -7.26 9.88
N ASP A 66 -51.11 -8.30 9.81
CA ASP A 66 -51.39 -9.74 9.79
C ASP A 66 -52.12 -10.42 8.63
N GLY A 67 -51.55 -11.57 8.22
CA GLY A 67 -52.39 -12.69 7.78
C GLY A 67 -51.75 -13.70 6.81
N GLN A 68 -51.03 -14.67 7.38
CA GLN A 68 -50.64 -16.00 6.86
C GLN A 68 -51.53 -16.66 5.78
N LYS A 69 -50.87 -17.38 4.84
CA LYS A 69 -51.00 -18.83 4.48
C LYS A 69 -50.58 -19.01 3.01
N ALA A 70 -49.47 -19.69 2.71
CA ALA A 70 -49.29 -21.15 2.64
C ALA A 70 -50.17 -21.80 1.57
N ASP A 71 -49.55 -22.22 0.47
CA ASP A 71 -49.72 -23.52 -0.19
C ASP A 71 -48.68 -23.65 -1.34
N GLU A 72 -47.74 -24.59 -1.15
CA GLU A 72 -46.95 -25.28 -2.19
C GLU A 72 -47.90 -26.23 -3.00
N PRO A 73 -47.53 -26.89 -4.13
CA PRO A 73 -46.18 -27.37 -4.45
C PRO A 73 -45.76 -27.50 -5.94
N GLU A 74 -44.50 -27.95 -6.07
CA GLU A 74 -43.95 -28.93 -7.03
C GLU A 74 -43.72 -28.56 -8.51
N ASP A 75 -42.43 -28.69 -8.86
CA ASP A 75 -41.83 -29.32 -10.06
C ASP A 75 -42.04 -28.65 -11.42
N GLU A 76 -41.11 -28.64 -12.38
CA GLU A 76 -39.70 -29.01 -12.59
C GLU A 76 -39.39 -28.43 -13.99
N ASP A 77 -38.12 -28.49 -14.42
CA ASP A 77 -37.64 -28.42 -15.81
C ASP A 77 -37.36 -27.07 -16.49
N GLU A 78 -36.06 -26.74 -16.43
CA GLU A 78 -35.11 -26.68 -17.56
C GLU A 78 -35.39 -25.86 -18.85
N ASP A 79 -34.27 -25.22 -19.23
CA ASP A 79 -33.76 -24.90 -20.56
C ASP A 79 -33.98 -23.51 -21.18
N GLU A 80 -32.83 -22.82 -21.25
CA GLU A 80 -32.49 -21.73 -22.15
C GLU A 80 -32.49 -22.18 -23.61
N SER A 81 -32.90 -21.27 -24.52
CA SER A 81 -32.05 -20.83 -25.64
C SER A 81 -32.82 -19.95 -26.65
N HIS A 82 -32.05 -19.03 -27.26
CA HIS A 82 -32.25 -18.41 -28.59
C HIS A 82 -33.43 -17.42 -28.73
N ASP A 83 -33.36 -16.28 -29.43
CA ASP A 83 -32.66 -15.93 -30.67
C ASP A 83 -32.59 -14.39 -30.84
N GLU A 84 -31.75 -13.95 -31.78
CA GLU A 84 -31.58 -12.58 -32.30
C GLU A 84 -32.85 -11.95 -32.94
N PRO A 85 -32.74 -10.71 -33.48
CA PRO A 85 -32.50 -10.61 -34.93
C PRO A 85 -31.60 -9.44 -35.44
N ALA A 86 -30.75 -9.77 -36.43
CA ALA A 86 -30.51 -9.19 -37.77
C ALA A 86 -31.54 -8.15 -38.34
N ASP A 87 -31.33 -7.31 -39.36
CA ASP A 87 -30.24 -6.88 -40.28
C ASP A 87 -30.87 -5.82 -41.25
N ASP A 88 -30.09 -5.30 -42.21
CA ASP A 88 -30.33 -4.52 -43.46
C ASP A 88 -30.02 -3.00 -43.41
N SER A 89 -28.88 -2.51 -43.96
CA SER A 89 -28.44 -2.34 -45.38
C SER A 89 -28.91 -0.99 -45.98
N ASP A 90 -28.24 -0.25 -46.88
CA ASP A 90 -27.02 -0.41 -47.68
C ASP A 90 -26.68 0.94 -48.43
N GLU A 91 -25.51 0.99 -49.08
CA GLU A 91 -25.07 1.77 -50.28
C GLU A 91 -24.31 3.14 -50.22
N ASP A 92 -23.01 3.04 -50.55
CA ASP A 92 -22.21 3.67 -51.63
C ASP A 92 -21.85 5.18 -51.74
N LEU A 93 -20.53 5.48 -51.86
CA LEU A 93 -19.85 5.81 -53.15
C LEU A 93 -18.31 6.10 -53.01
N VAL A 94 -17.59 5.65 -54.04
CA VAL A 94 -16.16 5.69 -54.48
C VAL A 94 -15.53 7.10 -54.62
N ASP A 95 -14.21 7.38 -54.78
CA ASP A 95 -13.16 6.73 -55.61
C ASP A 95 -11.71 7.30 -55.39
N ALA A 96 -10.71 6.45 -55.74
CA ALA A 96 -9.30 6.59 -56.21
C ALA A 96 -8.32 7.72 -55.76
N ASP A 97 -7.05 7.37 -55.41
CA ASP A 97 -5.96 7.11 -56.39
C ASP A 97 -4.64 6.63 -55.73
N GLU A 98 -3.96 5.68 -56.38
CA GLU A 98 -2.61 5.10 -56.12
C GLU A 98 -1.57 5.75 -57.11
N PRO A 99 -0.24 5.42 -57.24
CA PRO A 99 0.41 4.10 -57.04
C PRO A 99 1.91 4.00 -56.60
N ALA A 100 2.29 2.76 -56.20
CA ALA A 100 3.53 1.96 -56.43
C ALA A 100 4.94 2.42 -55.93
N THR A 101 5.93 1.58 -55.56
CA THR A 101 6.39 0.22 -55.98
C THR A 101 7.30 -0.49 -54.93
N ALA A 102 7.15 -1.84 -54.83
CA ALA A 102 8.13 -2.97 -54.75
C ALA A 102 9.41 -2.95 -53.87
N ASP A 103 9.60 -3.99 -53.01
CA ASP A 103 10.44 -5.19 -53.29
C ASP A 103 10.43 -6.19 -52.09
N GLU A 104 10.26 -7.49 -52.38
CA GLU A 104 10.59 -8.63 -51.48
C GLU A 104 11.92 -9.29 -51.90
N PRO A 105 12.53 -10.20 -51.08
CA PRO A 105 12.34 -11.63 -51.38
C PRO A 105 12.31 -12.64 -50.19
N VAL A 106 11.35 -13.58 -50.24
CA VAL A 106 11.47 -15.08 -50.29
C VAL A 106 11.92 -15.94 -49.07
N ALA A 107 10.92 -16.64 -48.50
CA ALA A 107 10.67 -18.09 -48.24
C ALA A 107 11.58 -19.06 -47.43
N ALA A 108 10.91 -19.87 -46.58
CA ALA A 108 10.97 -21.36 -46.43
C ALA A 108 9.83 -21.83 -45.46
N GLU A 109 8.74 -22.50 -45.90
CA GLU A 109 8.43 -23.97 -45.88
C GLU A 109 8.81 -24.70 -44.58
N GLU A 110 8.05 -25.59 -43.89
CA GLU A 110 6.73 -26.29 -43.90
C GLU A 110 6.71 -27.11 -42.53
N PRO A 111 5.78 -28.02 -42.13
CA PRO A 111 4.42 -28.37 -42.55
C PRO A 111 3.38 -28.59 -41.39
N ALA A 112 2.15 -28.96 -41.77
CA ALA A 112 1.01 -29.34 -40.91
C ALA A 112 1.13 -30.76 -40.26
N PRO A 113 0.37 -31.08 -39.18
CA PRO A 113 0.42 -32.38 -38.53
C PRO A 113 -0.58 -33.41 -39.11
N ALA A 114 -0.20 -34.68 -39.04
CA ALA A 114 -0.94 -35.86 -39.49
C ALA A 114 -1.85 -36.46 -38.40
N GLU A 115 -2.95 -37.08 -38.83
CA GLU A 115 -3.93 -37.83 -38.02
C GLU A 115 -3.60 -39.32 -37.80
N GLU A 116 -4.33 -39.89 -36.82
CA GLU A 116 -4.71 -41.30 -36.53
C GLU A 116 -3.84 -42.14 -35.56
N PRO A 117 -4.40 -43.15 -34.81
CA PRO A 117 -5.77 -43.73 -34.86
C PRO A 117 -6.45 -43.98 -33.47
N ALA A 118 -7.67 -44.53 -33.54
CA ALA A 118 -8.58 -44.88 -32.43
C ALA A 118 -8.41 -46.30 -31.82
N SER A 119 -8.99 -46.44 -30.60
CA SER A 119 -9.60 -47.61 -29.93
C SER A 119 -8.77 -48.54 -29.02
N ALA A 120 -9.17 -48.65 -27.74
CA ALA A 120 -9.88 -49.81 -27.12
C ALA A 120 -9.88 -49.74 -25.56
N PRO A 121 -10.86 -50.38 -24.87
CA PRO A 121 -11.35 -49.97 -23.55
C PRO A 121 -10.75 -50.73 -22.34
N GLU A 122 -10.84 -50.12 -21.15
CA GLU A 122 -10.51 -50.74 -19.85
C GLU A 122 -11.65 -51.62 -19.32
N PRO A 123 -11.37 -52.70 -18.56
CA PRO A 123 -12.39 -53.59 -18.03
C PRO A 123 -12.96 -53.13 -16.68
N ALA A 124 -14.21 -53.53 -16.44
CA ALA A 124 -15.00 -53.28 -15.24
C ALA A 124 -14.70 -54.25 -14.07
N VAL A 125 -15.49 -54.04 -12.98
CA VAL A 125 -15.77 -54.86 -11.78
C VAL A 125 -14.71 -54.76 -10.66
N GLU A 126 -15.00 -54.50 -9.37
CA GLU A 126 -16.12 -54.94 -8.51
C GLU A 126 -16.45 -53.96 -7.37
N ALA A 127 -17.70 -54.05 -6.88
CA ALA A 127 -18.28 -53.25 -5.80
C ALA A 127 -18.43 -54.06 -4.49
N GLU A 128 -18.43 -53.33 -3.37
CA GLU A 128 -19.02 -53.62 -2.04
C GLU A 128 -18.36 -54.71 -1.14
N PRO A 129 -18.44 -54.62 0.23
CA PRO A 129 -19.57 -54.03 0.96
C PRO A 129 -19.30 -53.13 2.17
N ALA A 130 -20.35 -52.36 2.46
CA ALA A 130 -20.71 -51.75 3.74
C ALA A 130 -20.56 -52.68 4.97
N GLY A 131 -20.16 -52.09 6.10
CA GLY A 131 -20.07 -52.74 7.40
C GLY A 131 -20.29 -51.75 8.55
N GLU A 132 -21.54 -51.71 9.01
CA GLU A 132 -22.05 -51.54 10.38
C GLU A 132 -21.38 -50.54 11.36
N GLU A 133 -22.13 -49.47 11.67
CA GLU A 133 -22.03 -48.72 12.92
C GLU A 133 -22.40 -49.58 14.14
N PRO A 134 -21.78 -49.33 15.31
CA PRO A 134 -22.40 -49.60 16.59
C PRO A 134 -22.83 -48.31 17.31
N ALA A 135 -24.12 -48.33 17.63
CA ALA A 135 -24.94 -47.59 18.58
C ALA A 135 -24.27 -46.73 19.68
N ALA A 136 -24.92 -45.57 19.86
CA ALA A 136 -24.83 -44.57 20.90
C ALA A 136 -24.64 -45.07 22.35
N VAL A 137 -23.73 -44.39 23.05
CA VAL A 137 -23.67 -44.33 24.52
C VAL A 137 -23.96 -42.88 24.92
N ALA A 138 -24.91 -42.71 25.83
CA ALA A 138 -25.38 -41.41 26.30
C ALA A 138 -24.31 -40.69 27.15
N GLU A 139 -24.00 -39.45 26.78
CA GLU A 139 -23.24 -38.49 27.59
C GLU A 139 -24.21 -37.54 28.35
N PRO A 140 -23.87 -37.09 29.56
CA PRO A 140 -24.71 -36.22 30.36
C PRO A 140 -24.64 -34.76 29.89
N VAL A 141 -25.78 -34.07 30.00
CA VAL A 141 -25.93 -32.63 29.77
C VAL A 141 -24.99 -31.85 30.70
N ALA A 142 -24.08 -31.07 30.12
CA ALA A 142 -23.30 -30.04 30.78
C ALA A 142 -23.67 -28.68 30.18
N GLU A 143 -23.95 -27.71 31.05
CA GLU A 143 -24.39 -26.35 30.75
C GLU A 143 -23.39 -25.59 29.86
N GLU A 144 -23.91 -24.83 28.89
CA GLU A 144 -23.16 -23.84 28.11
C GLU A 144 -22.60 -22.74 29.02
N PRO A 145 -21.32 -22.34 28.92
CA PRO A 145 -20.85 -21.10 29.50
C PRO A 145 -21.19 -19.93 28.55
N GLU A 146 -21.81 -18.90 29.11
CA GLU A 146 -22.12 -17.63 28.45
C GLU A 146 -20.90 -17.00 27.74
N PRO A 147 -21.11 -16.25 26.64
CA PRO A 147 -20.01 -15.59 25.94
C PRO A 147 -19.33 -14.55 26.84
N ALA A 148 -18.01 -14.64 26.93
CA ALA A 148 -17.19 -13.68 27.66
C ALA A 148 -17.34 -12.26 27.08
N PRO A 149 -17.41 -11.21 27.90
CA PRO A 149 -17.53 -9.84 27.43
C PRO A 149 -16.23 -9.39 26.74
N ALA A 150 -16.38 -8.58 25.69
CA ALA A 150 -15.28 -7.89 25.02
C ALA A 150 -14.45 -7.07 26.03
N PRO A 151 -13.11 -6.99 25.87
CA PRO A 151 -12.30 -6.17 26.76
C PRO A 151 -12.63 -4.69 26.53
N ALA A 152 -13.14 -4.04 27.57
CA ALA A 152 -13.33 -2.60 27.61
C ALA A 152 -11.97 -1.91 27.70
N ASP A 153 -11.72 -0.99 26.76
CA ASP A 153 -10.58 -0.09 26.76
C ASP A 153 -10.61 0.82 28.01
N SER A 154 -9.50 0.86 28.74
CA SER A 154 -9.28 1.82 29.82
C SER A 154 -8.12 2.75 29.43
N PRO A 155 -8.39 4.05 29.15
CA PRO A 155 -7.38 5.06 28.79
C PRO A 155 -6.32 5.35 29.86
N ALA A 156 -6.43 4.78 31.07
CA ALA A 156 -5.59 5.12 32.21
C ALA A 156 -4.20 4.46 32.19
N THR A 157 -3.99 3.42 31.38
CA THR A 157 -2.73 2.65 31.33
C THR A 157 -1.63 3.37 30.55
N TRP A 158 -1.99 4.27 29.62
CA TRP A 158 -1.07 5.04 28.79
C TRP A 158 -0.46 6.26 29.52
N ALA A 159 -1.18 6.85 30.48
CA ALA A 159 -0.70 8.00 31.24
C ALA A 159 0.49 7.66 32.18
N VAL A 160 0.57 6.41 32.65
CA VAL A 160 1.64 5.96 33.57
C VAL A 160 2.96 5.72 32.83
N LEU A 161 2.91 5.28 31.56
CA LEU A 161 4.09 5.12 30.70
C LEU A 161 4.60 6.46 30.15
N ALA A 162 3.70 7.42 29.89
CA ALA A 162 4.07 8.78 29.46
C ALA A 162 4.73 9.62 30.58
N TRP A 163 4.39 9.39 31.85
CA TRP A 163 5.00 10.08 32.99
C TRP A 163 6.47 9.69 33.22
N ALA A 164 6.83 8.42 32.97
CA ALA A 164 8.20 7.93 33.14
C ALA A 164 9.20 8.53 32.12
N ARG A 165 8.73 9.04 30.97
CA ARG A 165 9.55 9.68 29.92
C ARG A 165 9.90 11.15 30.19
N ARG A 166 9.35 11.79 31.24
CA ARG A 166 9.49 13.25 31.51
C ARG A 166 10.50 13.65 32.61
N GLN A 167 11.41 12.76 33.03
CA GLN A 167 12.36 13.08 34.13
C GLN A 167 13.85 13.17 33.75
N PHE A 168 14.21 13.20 32.47
CA PHE A 168 15.59 13.54 32.07
C PHE A 168 15.62 14.55 30.92
N VAL A 169 15.33 15.82 31.24
CA VAL A 169 15.70 16.96 30.41
C VAL A 169 16.62 17.86 31.23
N GLY A 170 17.88 17.95 30.82
CA GLY A 170 18.90 18.73 31.51
C GLY A 170 20.10 19.01 30.62
N THR A 171 19.93 19.99 29.71
CA THR A 171 20.94 20.91 29.17
C THR A 171 22.14 20.37 28.38
N THR A 172 22.13 20.62 27.06
CA THR A 172 23.29 20.63 26.15
C THR A 172 24.23 21.82 26.46
N PRO A 173 25.55 21.71 26.18
CA PRO A 173 26.09 22.38 24.99
C PRO A 173 27.16 21.55 24.24
N PRO A 174 27.59 21.98 23.03
CA PRO A 174 27.93 21.08 21.92
C PRO A 174 29.43 20.79 21.82
N ALA A 175 29.81 19.60 21.34
CA ALA A 175 31.11 19.36 20.71
C ALA A 175 31.17 18.03 19.95
N THR A 176 31.54 18.15 18.67
CA THR A 176 32.35 17.22 17.86
C THR A 176 31.84 15.81 17.63
N ALA A 177 31.47 15.56 16.37
CA ALA A 177 31.47 14.27 15.72
C ALA A 177 32.80 13.53 15.98
N ALA A 178 32.76 12.57 16.90
CA ALA A 178 33.74 11.52 16.98
C ALA A 178 33.08 10.27 16.39
N THR A 179 33.57 9.86 15.23
CA THR A 179 33.27 8.58 14.60
C THR A 179 33.69 7.48 15.56
N ALA A 180 32.77 7.03 16.42
CA ALA A 180 32.96 5.84 17.20
C ALA A 180 32.83 4.66 16.24
N ARG A 181 33.95 4.26 15.63
CA ARG A 181 34.12 2.88 15.17
C ARG A 181 33.85 1.99 16.37
N HIS A 182 32.64 1.45 16.45
CA HIS A 182 32.36 0.28 17.28
C HIS A 182 33.14 -0.90 16.68
N THR A 183 34.41 -1.00 17.02
CA THR A 183 35.07 -2.31 17.05
C THR A 183 34.55 -3.04 18.28
N THR A 184 33.30 -3.50 18.23
CA THR A 184 32.86 -4.62 19.05
C THR A 184 33.45 -5.86 18.40
N SER A 185 34.69 -6.16 18.78
CA SER A 185 35.25 -7.50 18.64
C SER A 185 34.39 -8.46 19.48
N SER A 186 33.29 -8.95 18.91
CA SER A 186 32.62 -10.15 19.37
C SER A 186 33.53 -11.32 19.00
N SER A 187 34.50 -11.60 19.88
CA SER A 187 35.21 -12.88 19.82
C SER A 187 34.24 -13.96 20.29
N THR A 188 33.35 -14.40 19.40
CA THR A 188 32.75 -15.72 19.52
C THR A 188 33.91 -16.70 19.72
N PRO A 189 33.94 -17.52 20.79
CA PRO A 189 34.99 -18.51 20.95
C PRO A 189 35.02 -19.35 19.68
N ALA A 190 36.19 -19.48 19.05
CA ALA A 190 36.33 -20.38 17.92
C ALA A 190 35.83 -21.78 18.38
N PRO A 191 34.84 -22.38 17.69
CA PRO A 191 34.30 -23.67 18.08
C PRO A 191 35.45 -24.68 18.22
N ALA A 192 35.48 -25.38 19.36
CA ALA A 192 36.66 -26.11 19.80
C ALA A 192 37.00 -27.32 18.90
N THR A 193 36.05 -27.73 18.05
CA THR A 193 36.20 -28.85 17.11
C THR A 193 35.48 -28.56 15.80
N THR A 194 36.09 -28.99 14.69
CA THR A 194 35.57 -28.80 13.32
C THR A 194 35.17 -30.16 12.76
N VAL A 195 33.96 -30.23 12.21
CA VAL A 195 33.43 -31.34 11.42
C VAL A 195 33.55 -30.91 9.96
N ASP A 196 34.58 -31.37 9.27
CA ASP A 196 34.80 -31.09 7.84
C ASP A 196 34.03 -32.09 6.98
N VAL A 197 33.21 -31.63 6.04
CA VAL A 197 32.42 -32.52 5.18
C VAL A 197 33.26 -33.50 4.36
N ARG A 198 34.53 -33.18 4.08
CA ARG A 198 35.47 -34.06 3.37
C ARG A 198 35.91 -35.25 4.20
N ASP A 199 35.97 -35.13 5.53
CA ASP A 199 36.26 -36.26 6.43
C ASP A 199 35.17 -37.33 6.38
N TYR A 200 33.98 -36.96 5.89
CA TYR A 200 32.83 -37.83 5.68
C TYR A 200 32.65 -38.26 4.22
N GLY A 201 33.60 -37.92 3.35
CA GLY A 201 33.67 -38.37 1.96
C GLY A 201 33.09 -37.42 0.93
N ALA A 202 32.77 -36.17 1.29
CA ALA A 202 32.33 -35.19 0.31
C ALA A 202 33.49 -34.82 -0.63
N VAL A 203 33.22 -34.79 -1.94
CA VAL A 203 34.23 -34.51 -2.97
C VAL A 203 34.28 -33.03 -3.30
N GLY A 204 33.12 -32.36 -3.45
CA GLY A 204 33.05 -30.93 -3.75
C GLY A 204 33.46 -30.56 -5.19
N ASP A 205 33.24 -31.44 -6.16
CA ASP A 205 33.56 -31.24 -7.59
C ASP A 205 32.38 -30.73 -8.44
N GLY A 206 31.19 -30.59 -7.85
CA GLY A 206 29.95 -30.18 -8.49
C GLY A 206 29.26 -31.26 -9.33
N ILE A 207 29.80 -32.48 -9.36
CA ILE A 207 29.31 -33.60 -10.16
C ILE A 207 28.91 -34.77 -9.27
N THR A 208 29.81 -35.16 -8.36
CA THR A 208 29.61 -36.21 -7.37
C THR A 208 28.47 -35.82 -6.43
N ASP A 209 27.54 -36.74 -6.18
CA ASP A 209 26.48 -36.52 -5.20
C ASP A 209 27.04 -36.62 -3.79
N ASP A 210 27.20 -35.47 -3.14
CA ASP A 210 27.76 -35.32 -1.81
C ASP A 210 26.69 -35.42 -0.71
N SER A 211 25.43 -35.68 -1.05
CA SER A 211 24.32 -35.72 -0.08
C SER A 211 24.60 -36.62 1.12
N ALA A 212 25.07 -37.87 0.89
CA ALA A 212 25.33 -38.81 1.98
C ALA A 212 26.45 -38.34 2.92
N ALA A 213 27.52 -37.75 2.38
CA ALA A 213 28.64 -37.23 3.16
C ALA A 213 28.22 -36.01 3.98
N ILE A 214 27.45 -35.09 3.38
CA ILE A 214 26.90 -33.91 4.07
C ILE A 214 25.99 -34.35 5.23
N LYS A 215 25.07 -35.31 5.00
CA LYS A 215 24.19 -35.81 6.07
C LYS A 215 24.96 -36.54 7.16
N ALA A 216 26.05 -37.24 6.83
CA ALA A 216 26.90 -37.89 7.83
C ALA A 216 27.68 -36.88 8.68
N ALA A 217 28.19 -35.80 8.06
CA ALA A 217 28.82 -34.70 8.78
C ALA A 217 27.82 -33.96 9.67
N GLU A 218 26.62 -33.65 9.17
CA GLU A 218 25.53 -33.07 9.98
C GLU A 218 25.21 -33.95 11.19
N ALA A 219 25.04 -35.26 10.99
CA ALA A 219 24.70 -36.19 12.07
C ALA A 219 25.81 -36.30 13.14
N ALA A 220 27.06 -36.00 12.78
CA ALA A 220 28.18 -35.97 13.73
C ALA A 220 28.31 -34.63 14.47
N LEU A 221 27.61 -33.59 14.02
CA LEU A 221 27.66 -32.26 14.60
C LEU A 221 26.91 -32.22 15.94
N THR A 222 27.52 -31.58 16.92
CA THR A 222 26.97 -31.34 18.26
C THR A 222 27.15 -29.87 18.65
N SER A 223 26.49 -29.44 19.72
CA SER A 223 26.64 -28.07 20.23
C SER A 223 28.10 -27.70 20.52
N GLY A 224 28.49 -26.46 20.22
CA GLY A 224 29.86 -25.96 20.39
C GLY A 224 30.84 -26.31 19.24
N GLN A 225 30.35 -26.90 18.16
CA GLN A 225 31.16 -27.34 17.02
C GLN A 225 30.92 -26.49 15.76
N ARG A 226 31.85 -26.61 14.82
CA ARG A 226 31.72 -26.03 13.47
C ARG A 226 31.51 -27.12 12.43
N LEU A 227 30.49 -26.97 11.59
CA LEU A 227 30.38 -27.68 10.32
C LEU A 227 31.10 -26.86 9.25
N TYR A 228 32.12 -27.43 8.61
CA TYR A 228 32.97 -26.73 7.66
C TYR A 228 32.86 -27.31 6.25
N PHE A 229 32.64 -26.43 5.28
CA PHE A 229 32.69 -26.72 3.84
C PHE A 229 33.95 -26.09 3.24
N PRO A 230 35.01 -26.86 2.96
CA PRO A 230 36.19 -26.37 2.25
C PRO A 230 35.86 -25.85 0.85
N GLU A 231 36.77 -25.14 0.19
CA GLU A 231 36.59 -24.67 -1.20
C GLU A 231 36.15 -25.81 -2.13
N GLY A 232 35.04 -25.65 -2.85
CA GLY A 232 34.46 -26.68 -3.71
C GLY A 232 32.96 -26.46 -3.97
N THR A 233 32.41 -27.14 -4.97
CA THR A 233 30.96 -27.19 -5.21
C THR A 233 30.40 -28.53 -4.74
N TYR A 234 29.62 -28.54 -3.67
CA TYR A 234 29.06 -29.76 -3.10
C TYR A 234 27.65 -29.96 -3.63
N ARG A 235 27.48 -30.92 -4.54
CA ARG A 235 26.18 -31.21 -5.14
C ARG A 235 25.35 -32.04 -4.16
N PHE A 236 24.13 -31.57 -3.88
CA PHE A 236 23.17 -32.27 -3.04
C PHE A 236 21.98 -32.72 -3.89
N ALA A 237 21.94 -34.01 -4.27
CA ALA A 237 20.89 -34.54 -5.15
C ALA A 237 19.76 -35.27 -4.40
N GLN A 238 19.92 -35.51 -3.10
CA GLN A 238 18.89 -36.18 -2.30
C GLN A 238 17.62 -35.34 -2.20
N GLN A 239 16.51 -35.90 -2.69
CA GLN A 239 15.17 -35.35 -2.48
C GLN A 239 14.62 -35.77 -1.12
N ASN A 240 13.83 -34.89 -0.50
CA ASN A 240 13.16 -35.13 0.79
C ASN A 240 14.11 -35.70 1.88
N PRO A 241 15.28 -35.07 2.14
CA PRO A 241 16.21 -35.53 3.15
C PRO A 241 15.57 -35.49 4.55
N SER A 242 16.07 -36.33 5.46
CA SER A 242 15.66 -36.28 6.86
C SER A 242 15.93 -34.89 7.46
N GLY A 243 14.96 -34.34 8.18
CA GLY A 243 15.01 -32.97 8.70
C GLY A 243 14.58 -31.90 7.69
N GLY A 244 14.22 -32.28 6.46
CA GLY A 244 13.67 -31.36 5.45
C GLY A 244 14.69 -30.39 4.84
N ALA A 245 15.98 -30.57 5.10
CA ALA A 245 17.05 -29.70 4.59
C ALA A 245 18.33 -30.49 4.27
N ALA A 246 19.19 -29.92 3.42
CA ALA A 246 20.52 -30.47 3.18
C ALA A 246 21.37 -30.43 4.45
N VAL A 247 21.28 -29.33 5.21
CA VAL A 247 21.82 -29.22 6.58
C VAL A 247 20.70 -28.84 7.55
N SER A 248 20.44 -29.68 8.56
CA SER A 248 19.44 -29.45 9.60
C SER A 248 20.09 -29.35 10.97
N LEU A 249 19.96 -28.19 11.62
CA LEU A 249 20.44 -27.91 12.97
C LEU A 249 19.25 -27.91 13.94
N LYS A 250 19.00 -29.04 14.60
CA LYS A 250 17.86 -29.20 15.51
C LYS A 250 18.27 -29.15 16.97
N GLY A 251 17.92 -28.07 17.66
CA GLY A 251 18.20 -27.87 19.08
C GLY A 251 19.69 -27.81 19.43
N LEU A 252 20.54 -27.50 18.44
CA LEU A 252 21.97 -27.32 18.64
C LEU A 252 22.28 -25.86 19.00
N SER A 253 23.24 -25.67 19.88
CA SER A 253 23.69 -24.35 20.31
C SER A 253 25.17 -24.13 20.09
N ASP A 254 25.61 -22.88 19.97
CA ASP A 254 27.01 -22.51 19.76
C ASP A 254 27.60 -23.19 18.51
N VAL A 255 26.83 -23.22 17.43
CA VAL A 255 27.19 -23.88 16.17
C VAL A 255 27.56 -22.85 15.11
N THR A 256 28.62 -23.12 14.36
CA THR A 256 28.93 -22.39 13.13
C THR A 256 28.85 -23.30 11.92
N VAL A 257 28.08 -22.92 10.89
CA VAL A 257 28.17 -23.50 9.55
C VAL A 257 29.00 -22.54 8.70
N GLU A 258 30.20 -22.94 8.33
CA GLU A 258 31.17 -22.07 7.65
C GLU A 258 31.53 -22.64 6.28
N PHE A 259 31.41 -21.79 5.27
CA PHE A 259 31.86 -22.05 3.91
C PHE A 259 33.19 -21.31 3.68
N ALA A 260 34.20 -22.02 3.18
CA ALA A 260 35.41 -21.38 2.70
C ALA A 260 35.09 -20.47 1.50
N PRO A 261 35.90 -19.44 1.20
CA PRO A 261 35.76 -18.68 -0.04
C PRO A 261 35.70 -19.61 -1.26
N GLY A 262 34.68 -19.43 -2.12
CA GLY A 262 34.46 -20.28 -3.29
C GLY A 262 33.77 -21.62 -3.00
N ALA A 263 33.45 -21.95 -1.74
CA ALA A 263 32.61 -23.09 -1.40
C ALA A 263 31.14 -22.79 -1.71
N ARG A 264 30.44 -23.77 -2.28
CA ARG A 264 29.01 -23.65 -2.66
C ARG A 264 28.28 -24.96 -2.39
N LEU A 265 27.07 -24.84 -1.83
CA LEU A 265 26.09 -25.93 -1.78
C LEU A 265 25.22 -25.83 -3.04
N LEU A 266 25.37 -26.79 -3.94
CA LEU A 266 24.63 -26.85 -5.20
C LEU A 266 23.45 -27.81 -5.03
N MET A 267 22.26 -27.26 -4.83
CA MET A 267 21.01 -28.00 -4.68
C MET A 267 20.57 -28.53 -6.05
N ASP A 268 20.56 -29.85 -6.22
CA ASP A 268 20.15 -30.55 -7.45
C ASP A 268 19.05 -31.57 -7.11
N ASN A 269 18.07 -31.10 -6.34
CA ASN A 269 17.05 -31.94 -5.70
C ASN A 269 15.62 -31.47 -5.96
N LEU A 270 15.39 -30.78 -7.09
CA LEU A 270 14.02 -30.54 -7.55
C LEU A 270 13.35 -31.88 -7.90
N ASP A 271 12.04 -31.98 -7.69
CA ASP A 271 11.27 -33.12 -8.15
C ASP A 271 11.07 -33.10 -9.68
N VAL A 272 10.39 -34.12 -10.21
CA VAL A 272 10.13 -34.27 -11.65
C VAL A 272 9.26 -33.14 -12.24
N THR A 273 8.57 -32.38 -11.40
CA THR A 273 7.76 -31.22 -11.79
C THR A 273 8.51 -29.90 -11.69
N GLY A 274 9.75 -29.93 -11.20
CA GLY A 274 10.58 -28.74 -10.98
C GLY A 274 10.30 -28.03 -9.66
N HIS A 275 9.60 -28.67 -8.70
CA HIS A 275 9.39 -28.12 -7.37
C HIS A 275 10.53 -28.49 -6.42
N GLY A 276 10.81 -27.62 -5.46
CA GLY A 276 11.78 -27.93 -4.42
C GLY A 276 11.28 -29.02 -3.46
N THR A 277 12.23 -29.76 -2.91
CA THR A 277 11.95 -30.90 -2.00
C THR A 277 12.62 -30.77 -0.63
N SER A 278 13.40 -29.71 -0.43
CA SER A 278 14.08 -29.42 0.84
C SER A 278 14.55 -27.96 0.90
N HIS A 279 14.82 -27.47 2.10
CA HIS A 279 15.62 -26.25 2.29
C HIS A 279 17.11 -26.52 2.03
N GLY A 280 17.89 -25.46 1.89
CA GLY A 280 19.35 -25.52 1.94
C GLY A 280 19.82 -25.81 3.36
N ILE A 281 19.70 -24.82 4.24
CA ILE A 281 20.03 -24.96 5.68
C ILE A 281 18.79 -24.64 6.51
N ARG A 282 18.46 -25.50 7.47
CA ARG A 282 17.38 -25.30 8.43
C ARG A 282 17.89 -25.26 9.87
N VAL A 283 17.40 -24.30 10.65
CA VAL A 283 17.63 -24.21 12.09
C VAL A 283 16.28 -24.29 12.79
N GLU A 284 16.14 -25.24 13.72
CA GLU A 284 14.91 -25.44 14.47
C GLU A 284 15.17 -26.02 15.86
N GLY A 285 14.10 -26.22 16.64
CA GLY A 285 14.18 -26.60 18.05
C GLY A 285 14.63 -25.43 18.92
N ALA A 286 14.97 -25.72 20.18
CA ALA A 286 15.54 -24.74 21.11
C ALA A 286 17.03 -24.46 20.81
N ALA A 287 17.32 -24.01 19.58
CA ALA A 287 18.67 -23.68 19.12
C ALA A 287 19.09 -22.26 19.55
N SER A 288 20.37 -22.05 19.84
CA SER A 288 20.88 -20.72 20.19
C SER A 288 22.32 -20.48 19.76
N ASN A 289 22.72 -19.25 19.50
CA ASN A 289 24.09 -18.90 19.08
C ASN A 289 24.50 -19.66 17.81
N VAL A 290 23.67 -19.59 16.77
CA VAL A 290 23.92 -20.27 15.49
C VAL A 290 24.43 -19.24 14.48
N THR A 291 25.61 -19.48 13.90
CA THR A 291 26.17 -18.63 12.85
C THR A 291 26.25 -19.40 11.54
N ILE A 292 25.71 -18.84 10.46
CA ILE A 292 25.90 -19.32 9.08
C ILE A 292 26.75 -18.28 8.35
N ARG A 293 27.92 -18.69 7.89
CA ARG A 293 28.95 -17.77 7.40
C ARG A 293 29.40 -18.14 6.00
N ASN A 294 29.41 -17.13 5.12
CA ASN A 294 29.89 -17.17 3.74
C ASN A 294 29.19 -18.23 2.86
N ALA A 295 28.02 -18.72 3.27
CA ALA A 295 27.34 -19.79 2.56
C ALA A 295 26.84 -19.29 1.20
N THR A 296 27.20 -19.99 0.13
CA THR A 296 26.53 -19.85 -1.18
C THR A 296 25.66 -21.07 -1.39
N ILE A 297 24.34 -20.86 -1.47
CA ILE A 297 23.35 -21.92 -1.72
C ILE A 297 22.68 -21.61 -3.05
N GLU A 298 22.80 -22.53 -4.01
CA GLU A 298 22.30 -22.32 -5.36
C GLU A 298 21.51 -23.54 -5.81
N TRP A 299 20.31 -23.32 -6.33
CA TRP A 299 19.60 -24.34 -7.08
C TRP A 299 20.15 -24.42 -8.49
N ARG A 300 20.66 -25.61 -8.84
CA ARG A 300 21.30 -25.91 -10.13
C ARG A 300 20.39 -25.58 -11.31
N THR A 301 19.11 -25.83 -11.14
CA THR A 301 18.05 -25.54 -12.10
C THR A 301 17.10 -24.55 -11.45
N ARG A 302 16.75 -23.48 -12.16
CA ARG A 302 15.72 -22.54 -11.67
C ARG A 302 14.40 -23.30 -11.52
N PRO A 303 13.75 -23.26 -10.34
CA PRO A 303 12.47 -23.94 -10.13
C PRO A 303 11.38 -23.37 -11.04
N SER A 304 10.39 -24.21 -11.38
CA SER A 304 9.34 -23.85 -12.34
C SER A 304 8.28 -22.90 -11.77
N THR A 305 8.06 -22.96 -10.46
CA THR A 305 7.11 -22.12 -9.73
C THR A 305 7.46 -22.09 -8.24
N ARG A 306 6.94 -21.09 -7.52
CA ARG A 306 7.05 -21.00 -6.06
C ARG A 306 6.59 -22.32 -5.44
N SER A 307 7.46 -22.93 -4.65
CA SER A 307 7.24 -24.23 -4.02
C SER A 307 8.15 -24.38 -2.80
N PHE A 308 8.09 -25.52 -2.10
CA PHE A 308 8.86 -25.74 -0.88
C PHE A 308 10.38 -25.68 -1.14
N GLY A 309 11.11 -24.84 -0.40
CA GLY A 309 12.57 -24.81 -0.47
C GLY A 309 13.16 -23.42 -0.29
N ASP A 310 13.22 -22.96 0.94
CA ASP A 310 13.99 -21.78 1.30
C ASP A 310 15.50 -22.06 1.26
N GLY A 311 16.30 -21.06 0.88
CA GLY A 311 17.75 -21.14 1.02
C GLY A 311 18.16 -21.37 2.47
N ILE A 312 17.67 -20.49 3.35
CA ILE A 312 17.81 -20.60 4.80
C ILE A 312 16.42 -20.58 5.46
N SER A 313 16.11 -21.59 6.27
CA SER A 313 14.86 -21.67 7.02
C SER A 313 15.14 -21.66 8.52
N ILE A 314 14.71 -20.61 9.22
CA ILE A 314 14.79 -20.53 10.68
C ILE A 314 13.38 -20.66 11.25
N LEU A 315 13.13 -21.73 12.00
CA LEU A 315 11.86 -21.98 12.66
C LEU A 315 12.06 -22.07 14.18
N GLY A 316 11.61 -21.05 14.90
CA GLY A 316 11.53 -21.00 16.34
C GLY A 316 10.09 -21.06 16.86
N TRP A 317 9.91 -20.52 18.06
CA TRP A 317 8.62 -20.35 18.72
C TRP A 317 8.56 -18.91 19.24
N ALA A 318 7.56 -18.16 18.77
CA ALA A 318 7.38 -16.73 19.04
C ALA A 318 6.84 -16.44 20.45
N SER A 319 7.52 -16.96 21.48
CA SER A 319 7.22 -16.71 22.89
C SER A 319 8.42 -17.10 23.75
N ASP A 320 8.50 -16.52 24.95
CA ASP A 320 9.41 -16.95 26.01
C ASP A 320 8.89 -18.18 26.78
N THR A 321 7.65 -18.59 26.53
CA THR A 321 7.05 -19.79 27.10
C THR A 321 7.23 -21.00 26.19
N ALA A 322 7.09 -22.20 26.75
CA ALA A 322 7.04 -23.41 25.95
C ALA A 322 5.88 -23.38 24.94
N PRO A 323 6.03 -24.00 23.76
CA PRO A 323 4.93 -24.13 22.81
C PRO A 323 3.71 -24.82 23.44
N PRO A 324 2.49 -24.41 23.08
CA PRO A 324 1.26 -24.98 23.61
C PRO A 324 1.08 -26.44 23.16
N PRO A 325 0.27 -27.23 23.88
CA PRO A 325 -0.12 -28.57 23.44
C PRO A 325 -0.67 -28.57 22.01
N GLY A 326 -0.24 -29.53 21.21
CA GLY A 326 -0.63 -29.65 19.81
C GLY A 326 0.41 -29.11 18.84
N TRP A 327 1.30 -28.19 19.24
CA TRP A 327 2.43 -27.79 18.41
C TRP A 327 3.48 -28.91 18.32
N THR A 328 3.95 -29.18 17.10
CA THR A 328 4.88 -30.24 16.72
C THR A 328 6.06 -29.75 15.89
N GLY A 329 6.10 -28.45 15.57
CA GLY A 329 7.24 -27.82 14.91
C GLY A 329 8.39 -27.57 15.87
N SER A 330 9.00 -26.39 15.82
CA SER A 330 10.14 -26.07 16.66
C SER A 330 9.81 -26.13 18.16
N THR A 331 10.54 -26.94 18.92
CA THR A 331 10.25 -27.21 20.33
C THR A 331 10.73 -26.12 21.31
N GLY A 332 11.03 -24.92 20.82
CA GLY A 332 11.47 -23.80 21.63
C GLY A 332 11.86 -22.59 20.79
N THR A 333 12.21 -21.50 21.47
CA THR A 333 12.70 -20.28 20.84
C THR A 333 14.05 -20.56 20.17
N VAL A 334 14.18 -20.17 18.90
CA VAL A 334 15.48 -20.04 18.26
C VAL A 334 16.00 -18.64 18.54
N SER A 335 17.22 -18.51 19.05
CA SER A 335 17.77 -17.19 19.43
C SER A 335 19.22 -16.98 19.03
N HIS A 336 19.66 -15.73 18.90
CA HIS A 336 21.06 -15.39 18.62
C HIS A 336 21.54 -16.06 17.31
N VAL A 337 20.80 -15.86 16.23
CA VAL A 337 21.12 -16.41 14.91
C VAL A 337 21.79 -15.34 14.07
N SER A 338 22.92 -15.66 13.46
CA SER A 338 23.67 -14.74 12.60
C SER A 338 23.85 -15.32 11.20
N LEU A 339 23.44 -14.59 10.17
CA LEU A 339 23.81 -14.82 8.78
C LEU A 339 24.85 -13.78 8.37
N VAL A 340 26.02 -14.20 7.87
CA VAL A 340 27.11 -13.30 7.52
C VAL A 340 27.66 -13.65 6.14
N GLY A 341 27.55 -12.74 5.17
CA GLY A 341 28.06 -12.94 3.81
C GLY A 341 27.38 -14.09 3.06
N VAL A 342 26.08 -14.29 3.29
CA VAL A 342 25.33 -15.42 2.72
C VAL A 342 24.71 -15.04 1.38
N THR A 343 24.84 -15.91 0.39
CA THR A 343 24.23 -15.76 -0.95
C THR A 343 23.30 -16.92 -1.25
N VAL A 344 22.08 -16.63 -1.67
CA VAL A 344 21.09 -17.61 -2.09
C VAL A 344 20.63 -17.31 -3.52
N ILE A 345 20.65 -18.32 -4.39
CA ILE A 345 20.35 -18.18 -5.81
C ILE A 345 19.29 -19.21 -6.23
N ASN A 346 18.24 -18.73 -6.92
CA ASN A 346 17.16 -19.53 -7.48
C ASN A 346 16.39 -20.39 -6.48
N ALA A 347 16.26 -19.98 -5.22
CA ALA A 347 15.50 -20.76 -4.25
C ALA A 347 14.03 -20.92 -4.70
N PRO A 348 13.44 -22.14 -4.60
CA PRO A 348 12.02 -22.39 -4.87
C PRO A 348 11.06 -21.53 -4.04
N GLN A 349 11.53 -21.01 -2.91
CA GLN A 349 10.75 -20.14 -2.03
C GLN A 349 11.56 -18.88 -1.70
N THR A 350 11.92 -18.66 -0.43
CA THR A 350 12.64 -17.45 -0.02
C THR A 350 14.15 -17.60 -0.11
N GLY A 351 14.86 -16.46 -0.15
CA GLY A 351 16.29 -16.44 0.12
C GLY A 351 16.55 -16.92 1.55
N ALA A 352 15.97 -16.22 2.52
CA ALA A 352 15.91 -16.65 3.90
C ALA A 352 14.58 -16.26 4.56
N VAL A 353 14.07 -17.14 5.41
CA VAL A 353 12.87 -16.92 6.22
C VAL A 353 13.17 -17.18 7.69
N PHE A 354 12.70 -16.27 8.53
CA PHE A 354 12.78 -16.35 9.99
C PHE A 354 11.37 -16.32 10.56
N MET A 355 11.04 -17.36 11.31
CA MET A 355 9.75 -17.50 11.96
C MET A 355 9.93 -17.75 13.46
N GLY A 356 9.47 -16.84 14.32
CA GLY A 356 9.52 -17.07 15.77
C GLY A 356 10.93 -17.09 16.36
N ALA A 357 11.85 -16.31 15.80
CA ALA A 357 13.23 -16.19 16.29
C ALA A 357 13.47 -14.86 17.03
N SER A 358 14.43 -14.85 17.96
CA SER A 358 14.86 -13.64 18.65
C SER A 358 16.34 -13.36 18.45
N ASP A 359 16.73 -12.08 18.54
CA ASP A 359 18.14 -11.68 18.52
C ASP A 359 18.81 -12.17 17.22
N VAL A 360 18.27 -11.71 16.10
CA VAL A 360 18.71 -12.11 14.76
C VAL A 360 19.65 -11.06 14.19
N THR A 361 20.75 -11.47 13.57
CA THR A 361 21.64 -10.59 12.83
C THR A 361 21.83 -11.11 11.41
N VAL A 362 21.65 -10.24 10.43
CA VAL A 362 21.90 -10.53 9.02
C VAL A 362 22.83 -9.45 8.50
N THR A 363 24.01 -9.84 8.03
CA THR A 363 25.01 -8.93 7.47
C THR A 363 25.45 -9.41 6.10
N ASP A 364 25.42 -8.52 5.11
CA ASP A 364 25.82 -8.81 3.72
C ASP A 364 25.08 -10.03 3.14
N PHE A 365 23.74 -10.00 3.14
CA PHE A 365 22.91 -11.05 2.57
C PHE A 365 22.53 -10.75 1.12
N THR A 366 22.66 -11.75 0.24
CA THR A 366 22.29 -11.63 -1.17
C THR A 366 21.27 -12.70 -1.55
N ALA A 367 20.13 -12.28 -2.12
CA ALA A 367 19.11 -13.16 -2.69
C ALA A 367 18.93 -12.84 -4.17
N ILE A 368 19.08 -13.83 -5.05
CA ILE A 368 18.96 -13.65 -6.50
C ILE A 368 17.97 -14.66 -7.07
N GLY A 369 16.92 -14.16 -7.70
CA GLY A 369 15.99 -15.00 -8.46
C GLY A 369 15.20 -15.97 -7.60
N THR A 370 14.99 -15.69 -6.31
CA THR A 370 14.08 -16.46 -5.45
C THR A 370 12.66 -16.37 -6.01
N LEU A 371 11.84 -17.41 -5.85
CA LEU A 371 10.44 -17.38 -6.33
C LEU A 371 9.45 -16.83 -5.29
N ALA A 372 9.93 -16.55 -4.08
CA ALA A 372 9.26 -15.75 -3.08
C ALA A 372 10.22 -14.63 -2.63
N ASP A 373 10.10 -14.23 -1.36
CA ASP A 373 10.82 -13.11 -0.76
C ASP A 373 12.34 -13.27 -0.82
N GLY A 374 13.05 -12.14 -0.79
CA GLY A 374 14.50 -12.14 -0.56
C GLY A 374 14.80 -12.52 0.89
N LEU A 375 14.35 -11.69 1.83
CA LEU A 375 14.54 -11.86 3.27
C LEU A 375 13.22 -11.60 4.01
N HIS A 376 12.70 -12.62 4.69
CA HIS A 376 11.38 -12.60 5.33
C HIS A 376 11.45 -12.82 6.84
N PHE A 377 10.81 -11.94 7.61
CA PHE A 377 10.69 -12.01 9.05
C PHE A 377 9.23 -12.06 9.47
N ASN A 378 8.83 -13.19 10.04
CA ASN A 378 7.52 -13.37 10.65
C ASN A 378 7.60 -13.71 12.14
N ALA A 379 6.88 -12.94 12.94
CA ALA A 379 6.75 -13.14 14.36
C ALA A 379 8.11 -13.19 15.09
N ASN A 380 9.06 -12.32 14.74
CA ASN A 380 10.39 -12.27 15.36
C ASN A 380 10.50 -11.11 16.35
N ARG A 381 11.67 -10.95 16.99
CA ARG A 381 12.03 -9.74 17.73
C ARG A 381 13.53 -9.49 17.73
N ARG A 382 13.92 -8.22 17.82
CA ARG A 382 15.31 -7.76 17.89
C ARG A 382 16.11 -8.27 16.69
N VAL A 383 15.62 -7.96 15.50
CA VAL A 383 16.30 -8.27 14.24
C VAL A 383 17.21 -7.10 13.87
N THR A 384 18.43 -7.39 13.45
CA THR A 384 19.35 -6.41 12.86
C THR A 384 19.73 -6.87 11.46
N VAL A 385 19.40 -6.07 10.44
CA VAL A 385 19.83 -6.28 9.06
C VAL A 385 20.76 -5.14 8.65
N ASP A 386 21.94 -5.47 8.16
CA ASP A 386 22.90 -4.51 7.63
C ASP A 386 23.49 -5.06 6.31
N GLY A 387 23.02 -4.51 5.19
CA GLY A 387 23.40 -4.99 3.87
C GLY A 387 22.51 -6.12 3.38
N LEU A 388 21.48 -5.76 2.60
CA LEU A 388 20.68 -6.70 1.81
C LEU A 388 20.79 -6.33 0.33
N LEU A 389 21.12 -7.30 -0.51
CA LEU A 389 20.97 -7.23 -1.96
C LEU A 389 19.93 -8.26 -2.41
N ALA A 390 18.74 -7.80 -2.79
CA ALA A 390 17.68 -8.64 -3.35
C ALA A 390 17.49 -8.31 -4.84
N GLN A 391 17.62 -9.32 -5.70
CA GLN A 391 17.53 -9.15 -7.16
C GLN A 391 16.52 -10.13 -7.75
N ASN A 392 15.55 -9.62 -8.51
CA ASN A 392 14.54 -10.40 -9.22
C ASN A 392 13.83 -11.42 -8.31
N THR A 393 13.47 -11.00 -7.10
CA THR A 393 12.68 -11.81 -6.16
C THR A 393 11.25 -11.93 -6.68
N GLY A 394 10.66 -13.12 -6.54
CA GLY A 394 9.28 -13.38 -6.96
C GLY A 394 8.22 -12.74 -6.06
N ASP A 395 8.64 -12.19 -4.93
CA ASP A 395 7.81 -11.49 -3.94
C ASP A 395 8.65 -10.35 -3.31
N ASP A 396 8.33 -9.92 -2.10
CA ASP A 396 8.99 -8.82 -1.41
C ASP A 396 10.54 -8.97 -1.32
N GLY A 397 11.29 -7.87 -1.48
CA GLY A 397 12.74 -7.89 -1.29
C GLY A 397 13.12 -8.11 0.17
N LEU A 398 12.57 -7.24 1.03
CA LEU A 398 12.62 -7.32 2.49
C LEU A 398 11.20 -7.28 3.05
N ALA A 399 10.85 -8.24 3.91
CA ALA A 399 9.53 -8.32 4.52
C ALA A 399 9.63 -8.46 6.04
N PHE A 400 9.01 -7.51 6.76
CA PHE A 400 8.65 -7.65 8.17
C PHE A 400 7.15 -7.84 8.27
N VAL A 401 6.68 -9.09 8.25
CA VAL A 401 5.27 -9.45 8.16
C VAL A 401 4.89 -10.33 9.33
N THR A 402 4.00 -9.85 10.21
CA THR A 402 3.40 -10.67 11.26
C THR A 402 1.90 -10.77 11.07
N TYR A 403 1.40 -12.00 11.04
CA TYR A 403 -0.01 -12.27 10.84
C TYR A 403 -0.81 -12.16 12.13
N TYR A 404 -2.12 -11.97 11.98
CA TYR A 404 -3.03 -11.83 13.10
C TYR A 404 -4.09 -12.92 13.11
N HIS A 405 -4.32 -13.46 14.30
CA HIS A 405 -5.54 -14.19 14.62
C HIS A 405 -5.77 -14.09 16.13
N PRO A 406 -7.02 -13.90 16.61
CA PRO A 406 -7.28 -13.72 18.05
C PRO A 406 -6.85 -14.92 18.91
N THR A 407 -7.02 -16.15 18.41
CA THR A 407 -6.76 -17.39 19.17
C THR A 407 -5.86 -18.44 18.48
N GLN A 408 -5.95 -18.61 17.17
CA GLN A 408 -5.14 -19.56 16.39
C GLN A 408 -3.71 -19.04 16.16
N LEU A 409 -2.74 -19.67 16.83
CA LEU A 409 -1.34 -19.24 16.86
C LEU A 409 -0.54 -19.58 15.58
N TRP A 410 -1.03 -20.48 14.74
CA TRP A 410 -0.37 -20.89 13.49
C TRP A 410 -1.39 -21.23 12.41
N THR A 411 -1.09 -20.87 11.16
CA THR A 411 -2.09 -20.93 10.07
C THR A 411 -2.16 -22.31 9.39
N TYR A 412 -1.03 -22.97 9.15
CA TYR A 412 -0.96 -24.19 8.31
C TYR A 412 -0.90 -25.52 9.06
N GLY A 413 -1.33 -25.52 10.32
CA GLY A 413 -1.24 -26.69 11.19
C GLY A 413 0.05 -26.71 12.03
N PRO A 414 0.23 -27.75 12.85
CA PRO A 414 1.11 -27.66 14.02
C PRO A 414 2.60 -27.89 13.74
N THR A 415 3.05 -27.99 12.49
CA THR A 415 4.39 -28.52 12.17
C THR A 415 5.37 -27.46 11.70
N ASP A 416 4.89 -26.47 10.96
CA ASP A 416 5.70 -25.39 10.39
C ASP A 416 4.82 -24.14 10.33
N GLY A 417 5.42 -22.96 10.46
CA GLY A 417 4.70 -21.69 10.44
C GLY A 417 3.85 -21.47 9.17
N PRO A 418 3.18 -20.32 9.03
CA PRO A 418 3.47 -19.07 9.70
C PRO A 418 2.78 -18.93 11.06
N PHE A 419 3.33 -18.04 11.89
CA PHE A 419 2.79 -17.69 13.21
C PHE A 419 1.87 -16.48 13.14
N ASN A 420 0.83 -16.51 13.97
CA ASN A 420 -0.08 -15.40 14.18
C ASN A 420 0.13 -14.83 15.59
N GLN A 421 -0.03 -13.52 15.73
CA GLN A 421 -0.08 -12.82 17.00
C GLN A 421 -1.50 -12.31 17.26
N SER A 422 -1.95 -12.35 18.51
CA SER A 422 -3.28 -11.85 18.90
C SER A 422 -3.31 -10.34 19.19
N GLY A 423 -2.17 -9.66 19.03
CA GLY A 423 -2.00 -8.23 19.29
C GLY A 423 -0.63 -7.75 18.86
N VAL A 424 -0.43 -6.43 18.89
CA VAL A 424 0.90 -5.81 18.72
C VAL A 424 1.75 -5.99 19.98
N GLY A 425 3.05 -6.18 19.81
CA GLY A 425 3.98 -6.48 20.90
C GLY A 425 5.34 -6.92 20.36
N GLU A 426 6.29 -7.24 21.24
CA GLU A 426 7.68 -7.50 20.84
C GLU A 426 7.83 -8.56 19.75
N TRP A 427 7.00 -9.59 19.74
CA TRP A 427 7.05 -10.65 18.73
C TRP A 427 6.47 -10.25 17.37
N ASN A 428 5.99 -9.03 17.19
CA ASN A 428 5.56 -8.50 15.90
C ASN A 428 6.73 -7.82 15.17
N ASN A 429 7.88 -8.51 15.12
CA ASN A 429 9.15 -7.98 14.66
C ASN A 429 9.68 -6.78 15.49
N GLY A 430 9.32 -6.73 16.77
CA GLY A 430 9.65 -5.65 17.72
C GLY A 430 11.12 -5.41 17.97
N GLY A 431 11.51 -4.14 18.06
CA GLY A 431 12.88 -3.70 18.33
C GLY A 431 13.84 -4.02 17.19
N SER A 432 13.35 -4.03 15.95
CA SER A 432 14.13 -4.41 14.77
C SER A 432 14.67 -3.21 14.02
N VAL A 433 15.87 -3.35 13.45
CA VAL A 433 16.54 -2.33 12.64
C VAL A 433 17.02 -2.96 11.34
N ALA A 434 16.78 -2.31 10.22
CA ALA A 434 17.31 -2.69 8.91
C ALA A 434 17.98 -1.49 8.22
N SER A 435 19.15 -1.70 7.64
CA SER A 435 19.90 -0.64 6.94
C SER A 435 20.65 -1.19 5.73
N HIS A 436 20.97 -0.30 4.78
CA HIS A 436 21.68 -0.61 3.54
C HIS A 436 20.94 -1.67 2.71
N ILE A 437 19.71 -1.35 2.33
CA ILE A 437 18.81 -2.25 1.63
C ILE A 437 18.77 -1.89 0.15
N THR A 438 19.12 -2.83 -0.73
CA THR A 438 19.04 -2.66 -2.19
C THR A 438 18.16 -3.76 -2.79
N VAL A 439 17.08 -3.36 -3.45
CA VAL A 439 16.13 -4.28 -4.10
C VAL A 439 15.95 -3.88 -5.56
N THR A 440 16.11 -4.83 -6.49
CA THR A 440 16.00 -4.56 -7.93
C THR A 440 15.20 -5.64 -8.65
N GLY A 441 14.18 -5.23 -9.40
CA GLY A 441 13.39 -6.12 -10.27
C GLY A 441 12.57 -7.19 -9.54
N GLY A 442 11.75 -7.91 -10.31
CA GLY A 442 10.85 -8.95 -9.78
C GLY A 442 9.43 -8.43 -9.56
N SER A 443 8.71 -9.03 -8.61
CA SER A 443 7.28 -8.75 -8.36
C SER A 443 7.05 -8.28 -6.93
N ALA A 444 5.86 -7.76 -6.59
CA ALA A 444 5.51 -7.21 -5.28
C ALA A 444 6.43 -6.05 -4.82
N SER A 445 6.72 -5.95 -3.52
CA SER A 445 7.32 -4.75 -2.91
C SER A 445 8.85 -4.82 -2.83
N GLY A 446 9.51 -3.67 -2.86
CA GLY A 446 10.90 -3.56 -2.43
C GLY A 446 11.02 -3.91 -0.95
N VAL A 447 10.33 -3.12 -0.12
CA VAL A 447 10.25 -3.29 1.33
C VAL A 447 8.79 -3.34 1.77
N ARG A 448 8.44 -4.28 2.64
CA ARG A 448 7.11 -4.40 3.23
C ARG A 448 7.12 -4.50 4.74
N VAL A 449 6.24 -3.74 5.40
CA VAL A 449 5.93 -3.85 6.83
C VAL A 449 4.44 -4.09 7.01
N GLN A 450 4.09 -5.21 7.63
CA GLN A 450 2.69 -5.60 7.85
C GLN A 450 2.53 -6.21 9.24
N GLY A 451 1.63 -5.65 10.05
CA GLY A 451 1.46 -6.05 11.45
C GLY A 451 2.74 -5.89 12.28
N GLY A 452 3.58 -4.90 11.94
CA GLY A 452 4.86 -4.64 12.62
C GLY A 452 4.72 -3.77 13.87
N TYR A 453 5.68 -3.83 14.78
CA TYR A 453 5.77 -2.95 15.94
C TYR A 453 7.22 -2.54 16.17
N ASP A 454 7.53 -1.27 16.45
CA ASP A 454 8.88 -0.80 16.85
C ASP A 454 9.98 -1.26 15.86
N ILE A 455 9.87 -0.79 14.60
CA ILE A 455 10.79 -1.16 13.50
C ILE A 455 11.37 0.09 12.86
N THR A 456 12.69 0.14 12.71
CA THR A 456 13.41 1.18 11.97
C THR A 456 14.03 0.61 10.69
N ILE A 457 13.81 1.26 9.55
CA ILE A 457 14.41 0.90 8.25
C ILE A 457 15.04 2.14 7.62
N THR A 458 16.32 2.10 7.26
CA THR A 458 17.03 3.25 6.66
C THR A 458 17.90 2.85 5.49
N ASP A 459 18.32 3.81 4.66
CA ASP A 459 19.23 3.62 3.53
C ASP A 459 18.70 2.57 2.54
N VAL A 460 17.52 2.86 2.00
CA VAL A 460 16.76 1.96 1.12
C VAL A 460 16.87 2.42 -0.32
N THR A 461 17.19 1.51 -1.24
CA THR A 461 17.12 1.72 -2.69
C THR A 461 16.27 0.63 -3.32
N VAL A 462 15.22 1.02 -4.04
CA VAL A 462 14.33 0.11 -4.75
C VAL A 462 14.22 0.52 -6.22
N THR A 463 14.41 -0.43 -7.14
CA THR A 463 14.27 -0.17 -8.58
C THR A 463 13.44 -1.24 -9.28
N GLY A 464 12.51 -0.84 -10.14
CA GLY A 464 11.83 -1.77 -11.07
C GLY A 464 10.93 -2.82 -10.41
N LYS A 465 10.33 -2.49 -9.26
CA LYS A 465 9.35 -3.31 -8.53
C LYS A 465 7.92 -2.83 -8.82
N GLU A 466 6.92 -3.60 -8.39
CA GLU A 466 5.53 -3.15 -8.40
C GLU A 466 5.34 -2.02 -7.37
N PHE A 467 5.79 -2.26 -6.13
CA PHE A 467 5.76 -1.27 -5.07
C PHE A 467 7.18 -0.97 -4.57
N GLY A 468 7.50 0.31 -4.32
CA GLY A 468 8.75 0.69 -3.68
C GLY A 468 8.76 0.25 -2.20
N VAL A 469 7.98 0.96 -1.39
CA VAL A 469 7.77 0.68 0.03
C VAL A 469 6.29 0.49 0.29
N GLN A 470 5.93 -0.58 1.02
CA GLN A 470 4.55 -0.85 1.42
C GLN A 470 4.42 -0.98 2.94
N VAL A 471 3.47 -0.24 3.53
CA VAL A 471 3.04 -0.45 4.91
C VAL A 471 1.53 -0.67 4.91
N ASN A 472 1.08 -1.83 5.39
CA ASN A 472 -0.33 -2.18 5.25
C ASN A 472 -0.87 -2.98 6.43
N SER A 473 -2.20 -2.95 6.55
CA SER A 473 -3.01 -3.89 7.34
C SER A 473 -3.98 -4.63 6.42
N ALA A 474 -4.58 -5.71 6.92
CA ALA A 474 -5.52 -6.49 6.12
C ALA A 474 -6.48 -7.31 6.97
N ILE A 475 -7.71 -7.46 6.50
CA ILE A 475 -8.63 -8.55 6.89
C ILE A 475 -8.80 -9.49 5.71
N ALA A 476 -8.53 -10.78 5.93
CA ALA A 476 -8.70 -11.80 4.91
C ALA A 476 -10.17 -11.94 4.47
N THR A 477 -10.41 -12.02 3.16
CA THR A 477 -11.75 -12.20 2.58
C THR A 477 -11.98 -13.59 1.98
N GLY A 478 -10.90 -14.34 1.74
CA GLY A 478 -10.98 -15.71 1.24
C GLY A 478 -9.72 -16.53 1.51
N PRO A 479 -9.71 -17.80 1.05
CA PRO A 479 -8.55 -18.67 1.17
C PRO A 479 -7.32 -18.09 0.47
N GLY A 480 -6.20 -17.97 1.18
CA GLY A 480 -4.96 -17.41 0.66
C GLY A 480 -4.74 -15.93 0.99
N ASP A 481 -5.78 -15.24 1.47
CA ASP A 481 -5.63 -13.90 2.04
C ASP A 481 -5.08 -13.97 3.46
N TRP A 482 -4.47 -12.87 3.88
CA TRP A 482 -3.83 -12.75 5.18
C TRP A 482 -4.46 -11.66 6.01
N THR A 483 -4.64 -11.95 7.30
CA THR A 483 -5.09 -10.96 8.27
C THR A 483 -3.88 -10.42 9.02
N SER A 484 -3.81 -9.11 9.20
CA SER A 484 -2.75 -8.42 9.95
C SER A 484 -3.25 -7.12 10.56
N LEU A 485 -2.75 -6.79 11.74
CA LEU A 485 -3.04 -5.51 12.39
C LEU A 485 -2.35 -4.34 11.68
N ALA A 486 -2.80 -3.12 11.96
CA ALA A 486 -2.07 -1.91 11.62
C ALA A 486 -0.70 -1.90 12.35
N SER A 487 0.36 -1.62 11.59
CA SER A 487 1.72 -1.52 12.12
C SER A 487 1.86 -0.26 12.97
N ARG A 488 2.66 -0.30 14.04
CA ARG A 488 2.83 0.84 14.97
C ARG A 488 4.29 1.10 15.29
N ASP A 489 4.61 2.37 15.56
CA ASP A 489 5.98 2.81 15.88
C ASP A 489 6.98 2.34 14.80
N ILE A 490 6.72 2.73 13.55
CA ILE A 490 7.52 2.34 12.38
C ILE A 490 8.21 3.58 11.83
N ASP A 491 9.53 3.52 11.66
CA ASP A 491 10.33 4.61 11.09
C ASP A 491 11.02 4.12 9.82
N ILE A 492 10.76 4.76 8.68
CA ILE A 492 11.40 4.46 7.40
C ILE A 492 12.03 5.73 6.84
N SER A 493 13.34 5.77 6.67
CA SER A 493 14.04 6.99 6.22
C SER A 493 15.11 6.73 5.15
N HIS A 494 15.56 7.80 4.49
CA HIS A 494 16.61 7.78 3.47
C HIS A 494 16.30 6.77 2.34
N VAL A 495 15.19 7.01 1.65
CA VAL A 495 14.64 6.08 0.65
C VAL A 495 14.83 6.65 -0.74
N THR A 496 15.36 5.84 -1.67
CA THR A 496 15.34 6.11 -3.10
C THR A 496 14.53 5.04 -3.81
N VAL A 497 13.53 5.45 -4.59
CA VAL A 497 12.67 4.57 -5.39
C VAL A 497 12.70 5.01 -6.85
N ASP A 498 13.08 4.11 -7.77
CA ASP A 498 13.17 4.43 -9.20
C ASP A 498 12.39 3.41 -10.05
N ASP A 499 11.68 3.90 -11.08
CA ASP A 499 11.08 3.08 -12.15
C ASP A 499 10.13 1.96 -11.67
N VAL A 500 9.36 2.24 -10.61
CA VAL A 500 8.35 1.33 -10.05
C VAL A 500 6.94 1.58 -10.62
N GLN A 501 5.98 0.69 -10.33
CA GLN A 501 4.58 1.03 -10.60
C GLN A 501 4.07 2.08 -9.61
N THR A 502 4.13 1.81 -8.30
CA THR A 502 3.82 2.79 -7.25
C THR A 502 4.98 2.94 -6.28
N GLY A 503 5.32 4.19 -5.92
CA GLY A 503 6.44 4.51 -5.03
C GLY A 503 6.21 4.03 -3.59
N ILE A 504 5.43 4.78 -2.84
CA ILE A 504 5.00 4.41 -1.48
C ILE A 504 3.53 4.00 -1.50
N VAL A 505 3.21 2.84 -0.90
CA VAL A 505 1.84 2.36 -0.70
C VAL A 505 1.55 2.22 0.78
N LEU A 506 0.51 2.92 1.23
CA LEU A 506 -0.03 2.82 2.59
C LEU A 506 -1.46 2.30 2.48
N ALA A 507 -1.79 1.15 3.09
CA ALA A 507 -3.07 0.52 2.78
C ALA A 507 -3.80 -0.14 3.95
N THR A 508 -5.13 -0.05 3.93
CA THR A 508 -6.05 -0.79 4.82
C THR A 508 -6.88 -1.78 3.99
N ASN A 509 -6.36 -2.98 3.75
CA ASN A 509 -7.01 -3.91 2.84
C ASN A 509 -8.26 -4.54 3.47
N ASN A 510 -9.42 -4.36 2.84
CA ASN A 510 -10.73 -4.83 3.33
C ASN A 510 -11.10 -4.31 4.73
N ILE A 511 -10.58 -3.13 5.09
CA ILE A 511 -10.78 -2.48 6.38
C ILE A 511 -11.27 -1.07 6.13
N ASP A 512 -12.42 -0.72 6.69
CA ASP A 512 -12.89 0.67 6.77
C ASP A 512 -12.84 1.17 8.23
N GLY A 513 -13.31 2.40 8.47
CA GLY A 513 -13.25 3.03 9.78
C GLY A 513 -14.33 2.59 10.77
N THR A 514 -15.24 1.69 10.39
CA THR A 514 -16.22 1.08 11.32
C THR A 514 -15.61 -0.05 12.14
N GLN A 515 -14.54 -0.69 11.63
CA GLN A 515 -13.78 -1.68 12.37
C GLN A 515 -13.01 -1.02 13.54
N ALA A 516 -12.59 -1.84 14.51
CA ALA A 516 -11.77 -1.40 15.64
C ALA A 516 -10.45 -0.73 15.18
N SER A 517 -9.97 0.25 15.94
CA SER A 517 -8.79 1.06 15.55
C SER A 517 -7.53 0.25 15.29
N MET A 518 -7.36 -0.91 15.93
CA MET A 518 -6.22 -1.80 15.68
C MET A 518 -6.04 -2.21 14.20
N TRP A 519 -7.05 -2.03 13.35
CA TRP A 519 -7.01 -2.34 11.93
C TRP A 519 -6.55 -1.17 11.04
N TRP A 520 -6.71 0.09 11.46
CA TRP A 520 -6.45 1.26 10.63
C TRP A 520 -5.64 2.37 11.32
N ASP A 521 -5.31 2.20 12.61
CA ASP A 521 -4.50 3.12 13.40
C ASP A 521 -3.03 2.70 13.40
N PHE A 522 -2.27 3.38 12.55
CA PHE A 522 -0.82 3.23 12.37
C PHE A 522 -0.02 4.24 13.20
N THR A 523 -0.54 4.68 14.35
CA THR A 523 0.15 5.63 15.24
C THR A 523 1.63 5.31 15.38
N GLY A 524 2.46 6.32 15.11
CA GLY A 524 3.92 6.22 15.15
C GLY A 524 4.55 5.79 13.83
N LEU A 525 3.80 5.74 12.72
CA LEU A 525 4.35 5.53 11.38
C LEU A 525 4.93 6.85 10.82
N THR A 526 6.24 6.87 10.61
CA THR A 526 6.97 7.96 9.96
C THR A 526 7.69 7.45 8.72
N ILE A 527 7.54 8.17 7.60
CA ILE A 527 8.35 7.96 6.40
C ILE A 527 8.99 9.30 6.02
N SER A 528 10.33 9.35 5.96
CA SER A 528 11.08 10.59 5.71
C SER A 528 12.25 10.46 4.73
N ASP A 529 12.73 11.60 4.23
CA ASP A 529 13.93 11.71 3.39
C ASP A 529 13.84 10.81 2.14
N VAL A 530 12.77 11.01 1.36
CA VAL A 530 12.43 10.12 0.24
C VAL A 530 12.64 10.83 -1.10
N THR A 531 13.30 10.14 -2.03
CA THR A 531 13.28 10.49 -3.45
C THR A 531 12.59 9.40 -4.27
N ILE A 532 11.60 9.78 -5.07
CA ILE A 532 10.88 8.87 -5.97
C ILE A 532 11.03 9.36 -7.40
N ARG A 533 11.44 8.50 -8.33
CA ARG A 533 11.56 8.84 -9.75
C ARG A 533 10.74 7.89 -10.61
N ASN A 534 9.97 8.47 -11.53
CA ASN A 534 9.27 7.78 -12.61
C ASN A 534 8.34 6.65 -12.12
N ALA A 535 7.60 6.88 -11.03
CA ALA A 535 6.51 5.99 -10.65
C ALA A 535 5.41 6.03 -11.72
N ARG A 536 5.01 4.86 -12.24
CA ARG A 536 4.09 4.76 -13.40
C ARG A 536 2.60 4.91 -13.05
N ASN A 537 2.23 4.69 -11.79
CA ASN A 537 0.87 4.83 -11.27
C ASN A 537 0.82 5.96 -10.24
N TRP A 538 1.24 5.73 -8.99
CA TRP A 538 1.27 6.76 -7.96
C TRP A 538 2.69 6.92 -7.42
N SER A 539 3.16 8.14 -7.20
CA SER A 539 4.38 8.36 -6.42
C SER A 539 4.13 8.00 -4.96
N ILE A 540 2.99 8.41 -4.41
CA ILE A 540 2.51 8.04 -3.08
C ILE A 540 1.03 7.73 -3.18
N ALA A 541 0.59 6.62 -2.58
CA ALA A 541 -0.82 6.28 -2.47
C ALA A 541 -1.17 5.81 -1.06
N VAL A 542 -2.19 6.45 -0.47
CA VAL A 542 -2.94 5.93 0.67
C VAL A 542 -4.19 5.23 0.13
N GLU A 543 -4.13 3.91 0.05
CA GLU A 543 -5.16 3.05 -0.54
C GLU A 543 -6.09 2.51 0.56
N THR A 544 -7.32 3.00 0.58
CA THR A 544 -8.37 2.53 1.50
C THR A 544 -9.57 2.04 0.67
N PRO A 545 -10.44 1.18 1.21
CA PRO A 545 -11.65 0.74 0.52
C PRO A 545 -12.51 1.93 0.09
N ALA A 546 -13.26 1.77 -1.00
CA ALA A 546 -14.10 2.84 -1.52
C ALA A 546 -15.42 2.99 -0.73
N THR A 547 -15.34 3.34 0.56
CA THR A 547 -16.50 3.54 1.45
C THR A 547 -16.43 4.89 2.16
N ALA A 548 -17.59 5.41 2.59
CA ALA A 548 -17.70 6.69 3.28
C ALA A 548 -17.12 6.69 4.70
N THR A 549 -16.78 5.52 5.23
CA THR A 549 -16.20 5.35 6.56
C THR A 549 -14.72 5.04 6.52
N SER A 550 -14.10 4.88 5.35
CA SER A 550 -12.68 4.54 5.23
C SER A 550 -11.78 5.46 6.03
N ARG A 551 -10.73 4.87 6.61
CA ARG A 551 -9.83 5.55 7.54
C ARG A 551 -8.42 4.96 7.45
N PHE A 552 -7.42 5.82 7.49
CA PHE A 552 -6.02 5.50 7.76
C PHE A 552 -5.48 6.54 8.73
N ALA A 553 -4.96 6.15 9.90
CA ALA A 553 -4.57 7.11 10.94
C ALA A 553 -3.11 7.00 11.40
N GLY A 554 -2.56 8.09 11.94
CA GLY A 554 -1.28 8.09 12.65
C GLY A 554 -0.02 8.18 11.77
N LEU A 555 -0.15 8.71 10.56
CA LEU A 555 0.93 8.84 9.57
C LEU A 555 1.69 10.16 9.73
N THR A 556 3.01 10.12 9.55
CA THR A 556 3.84 11.30 9.24
C THR A 556 4.61 11.05 7.94
N LEU A 557 4.41 11.90 6.94
CA LEU A 557 5.25 11.99 5.73
C LEU A 557 6.07 13.28 5.81
N ARG A 558 7.39 13.18 5.65
CA ARG A 558 8.29 14.33 5.75
C ARG A 558 9.39 14.32 4.68
N ASP A 559 9.78 15.47 4.14
CA ASP A 559 10.95 15.62 3.25
C ASP A 559 10.90 14.65 2.06
N ILE A 560 9.81 14.69 1.29
CA ILE A 560 9.57 13.78 0.16
C ILE A 560 9.60 14.52 -1.17
N HIS A 561 10.46 14.08 -2.07
CA HIS A 561 10.58 14.60 -3.43
C HIS A 561 10.25 13.52 -4.46
N ALA A 562 9.18 13.74 -5.23
CA ALA A 562 8.79 12.89 -6.34
C ALA A 562 8.99 13.61 -7.68
N GLU A 563 9.62 12.94 -8.65
CA GLU A 563 9.89 13.44 -10.00
C GLU A 563 9.34 12.47 -11.05
N VAL A 564 8.61 13.00 -12.03
CA VAL A 564 8.00 12.24 -13.11
C VAL A 564 8.40 12.86 -14.45
N ASP A 565 9.50 12.36 -15.00
CA ASP A 565 10.14 12.92 -16.21
C ASP A 565 9.83 12.14 -17.48
N ASN A 566 9.45 10.87 -17.33
CA ASN A 566 9.22 9.98 -18.46
C ASN A 566 7.76 9.54 -18.51
N PHE A 567 7.06 9.91 -19.58
CA PHE A 567 5.73 9.38 -19.89
C PHE A 567 5.86 7.95 -20.43
N ALA A 568 6.03 6.97 -19.53
CA ALA A 568 5.97 5.54 -19.86
C ALA A 568 4.52 5.03 -20.06
N GLY A 569 3.54 5.94 -20.11
CA GLY A 569 2.12 5.67 -20.09
C GLY A 569 1.62 5.31 -18.68
N PRO A 570 0.49 5.89 -18.21
CA PRO A 570 -0.03 5.60 -16.89
C PRO A 570 -0.43 4.13 -16.79
N LEU A 571 0.01 3.46 -15.72
CA LEU A 571 -0.60 2.23 -15.26
C LEU A 571 -1.68 2.62 -14.25
N GLY A 572 -2.95 2.62 -14.64
CA GLY A 572 -4.06 3.00 -13.74
C GLY A 572 -4.34 4.50 -13.69
N GLY A 573 -4.94 4.96 -12.59
CA GLY A 573 -5.49 6.31 -12.47
C GLY A 573 -4.54 7.39 -11.94
N GLY A 574 -3.37 7.04 -11.41
CA GLY A 574 -2.53 8.00 -10.68
C GLY A 574 -1.61 8.86 -11.53
N ASN A 575 -1.15 8.36 -12.68
CA ASN A 575 -0.24 9.05 -13.61
C ASN A 575 0.98 9.75 -12.94
N GLY A 576 1.63 9.07 -12.00
CA GLY A 576 2.76 9.58 -11.22
C GLY A 576 2.38 10.57 -10.09
N GLY A 577 1.09 10.84 -9.89
CA GLY A 577 0.56 11.76 -8.89
C GLY A 577 0.74 11.30 -7.43
N ILE A 578 0.12 12.03 -6.52
CA ILE A 578 0.07 11.72 -5.08
C ILE A 578 -1.39 11.61 -4.65
N LEU A 579 -1.72 10.53 -3.93
CA LEU A 579 -3.04 10.28 -3.35
C LEU A 579 -2.93 10.16 -1.83
N LEU A 580 -3.49 11.13 -1.11
CA LEU A 580 -3.59 11.20 0.34
C LEU A 580 -5.07 11.14 0.73
N ALA A 581 -5.64 9.93 0.70
CA ALA A 581 -7.06 9.70 0.94
C ALA A 581 -7.34 9.15 2.34
N SER A 582 -8.49 9.52 2.91
CA SER A 582 -9.03 8.95 4.16
C SER A 582 -8.11 9.10 5.39
N LEU A 583 -7.16 10.04 5.35
CA LEU A 583 -6.21 10.24 6.44
C LEU A 583 -6.88 10.79 7.70
N ARG A 584 -6.37 10.39 8.86
CA ARG A 584 -6.75 10.91 10.18
C ARG A 584 -5.53 11.09 11.07
N ASP A 585 -5.53 12.11 11.92
CA ASP A 585 -4.50 12.28 12.96
C ASP A 585 -3.08 12.16 12.36
N SER A 586 -2.84 12.86 11.24
CA SER A 586 -1.66 12.67 10.39
C SER A 586 -1.00 14.00 9.99
N VAL A 587 0.28 13.93 9.68
CA VAL A 587 1.13 15.08 9.33
C VAL A 587 1.76 14.87 7.95
N ILE A 588 1.68 15.88 7.10
CA ILE A 588 2.33 15.93 5.77
C ILE A 588 3.19 17.19 5.75
N ASP A 589 4.49 17.04 5.54
CA ASP A 589 5.48 18.11 5.77
C ASP A 589 6.56 18.06 4.67
N ASP A 590 6.79 19.15 3.94
CA ASP A 590 7.74 19.22 2.82
C ASP A 590 7.57 18.07 1.80
N VAL A 591 6.41 18.01 1.15
CA VAL A 591 6.10 17.02 0.11
C VAL A 591 5.99 17.72 -1.24
N ARG A 592 6.88 17.35 -2.17
CA ARG A 592 6.99 17.95 -3.50
C ARG A 592 6.78 16.92 -4.60
N LEU A 593 5.92 17.24 -5.56
CA LEU A 593 5.78 16.54 -6.85
C LEU A 593 6.24 17.45 -7.99
N VAL A 594 7.18 16.97 -8.80
CA VAL A 594 7.59 17.59 -10.07
C VAL A 594 7.16 16.67 -11.20
N SER A 595 6.42 17.18 -12.18
CA SER A 595 5.94 16.38 -13.32
C SER A 595 5.94 17.16 -14.62
N VAL A 596 6.41 16.51 -15.70
CA VAL A 596 6.40 17.10 -17.05
C VAL A 596 5.04 16.98 -17.74
N HIS A 597 4.08 16.27 -17.13
CA HIS A 597 2.71 16.07 -17.62
C HIS A 597 1.69 16.25 -16.50
N ALA A 598 0.39 16.18 -16.83
CA ALA A 598 -0.67 16.36 -15.84
C ALA A 598 -0.63 15.22 -14.80
N SER A 599 -0.23 15.53 -13.57
CA SER A 599 -0.18 14.63 -12.42
C SER A 599 -0.64 15.41 -11.20
N ASP A 600 -1.68 14.92 -10.53
CA ASP A 600 -2.32 15.65 -9.44
C ASP A 600 -1.78 15.26 -8.08
N ILE A 601 -1.86 16.19 -7.13
CA ILE A 601 -1.80 15.90 -5.71
C ILE A 601 -3.24 15.96 -5.18
N ASN A 602 -3.74 14.84 -4.68
CA ASN A 602 -5.10 14.70 -4.19
C ASN A 602 -5.11 14.46 -2.67
N VAL A 603 -5.65 15.41 -1.92
CA VAL A 603 -5.92 15.28 -0.48
C VAL A 603 -7.43 15.10 -0.30
N LEU A 604 -7.85 13.87 -0.01
CA LEU A 604 -9.25 13.49 -0.07
C LEU A 604 -9.75 12.97 1.28
N GLY A 605 -11.00 13.28 1.61
CA GLY A 605 -11.73 12.54 2.62
C GLY A 605 -12.03 11.09 2.21
N ALA A 606 -12.91 10.43 2.95
CA ALA A 606 -13.32 9.07 2.64
C ALA A 606 -14.14 9.02 1.33
N ALA A 607 -13.95 7.96 0.54
CA ALA A 607 -14.66 7.80 -0.74
C ALA A 607 -16.18 7.73 -0.55
N GLN A 608 -16.98 8.18 -1.53
CA GLN A 608 -18.46 8.15 -1.48
C GLN A 608 -19.13 9.01 -0.39
N ILE A 609 -18.36 9.76 0.41
CA ILE A 609 -18.91 10.60 1.49
C ILE A 609 -19.77 11.76 0.97
N ARG A 610 -19.55 12.16 -0.29
CA ARG A 610 -20.21 13.30 -0.94
C ARG A 610 -21.73 13.29 -0.79
N ASN A 611 -22.37 12.13 -0.94
CA ASN A 611 -23.83 12.01 -0.90
C ASN A 611 -24.38 11.79 0.52
N GLN A 612 -23.55 11.84 1.56
CA GLN A 612 -23.93 11.50 2.93
C GLN A 612 -23.94 12.70 3.88
N TYR A 613 -23.14 13.74 3.59
CA TYR A 613 -22.95 14.86 4.48
C TYR A 613 -23.13 16.19 3.74
N ARG A 614 -23.66 17.20 4.43
CA ARG A 614 -23.51 18.59 3.99
C ARG A 614 -22.07 19.03 4.26
N VAL A 615 -21.61 20.12 3.65
CA VAL A 615 -20.22 20.57 3.84
C VAL A 615 -19.92 20.85 5.32
N ALA A 616 -20.82 21.53 6.03
CA ALA A 616 -20.67 21.84 7.46
C ALA A 616 -20.61 20.61 8.39
N ASP A 617 -21.04 19.44 7.90
CA ASP A 617 -21.16 18.21 8.69
C ASP A 617 -20.07 17.18 8.32
N LEU A 618 -19.10 17.56 7.46
CA LEU A 618 -18.01 16.69 7.06
C LEU A 618 -17.18 16.25 8.28
N PRO A 619 -16.79 14.96 8.36
CA PRO A 619 -16.04 14.45 9.49
C PRO A 619 -14.62 15.04 9.51
N SER A 620 -14.26 15.63 10.65
CA SER A 620 -12.92 16.16 10.89
C SER A 620 -11.84 15.09 10.71
N SER A 621 -10.75 15.50 10.05
CA SER A 621 -9.61 14.66 9.75
C SER A 621 -8.43 14.86 10.71
N ASN A 622 -8.34 16.03 11.35
CA ASN A 622 -7.21 16.38 12.22
C ASN A 622 -5.87 16.19 11.48
N LEU A 623 -5.72 16.89 10.35
CA LEU A 623 -4.52 16.85 9.53
C LEU A 623 -3.74 18.15 9.66
N THR A 624 -2.42 18.01 9.78
CA THR A 624 -1.48 19.12 9.60
C THR A 624 -0.76 18.95 8.27
N ILE A 625 -0.79 19.97 7.42
CA ILE A 625 -0.11 19.96 6.13
C ILE A 625 0.76 21.22 6.03
N ASP A 626 2.05 21.05 5.76
CA ASP A 626 2.94 22.18 5.48
C ASP A 626 3.86 21.87 4.30
N ASP A 627 4.24 22.91 3.56
CA ASP A 627 5.10 22.84 2.38
C ASP A 627 4.70 21.77 1.35
N LEU A 628 3.41 21.70 0.99
CA LEU A 628 2.91 20.81 -0.06
C LEU A 628 3.01 21.49 -1.43
N VAL A 629 3.86 20.95 -2.32
CA VAL A 629 4.24 21.61 -3.57
C VAL A 629 4.00 20.74 -4.81
N LEU A 630 3.37 21.32 -5.83
CA LEU A 630 3.26 20.74 -7.17
C LEU A 630 3.93 21.64 -8.21
N GLU A 631 4.94 21.12 -8.91
CA GLU A 631 5.53 21.74 -10.09
C GLU A 631 5.16 20.94 -11.33
N GLY A 632 4.24 21.47 -12.12
CA GLY A 632 3.85 20.84 -13.37
C GLY A 632 2.40 21.12 -13.79
N PRO A 633 1.97 20.51 -14.90
CA PRO A 633 0.66 20.75 -15.50
C PRO A 633 -0.58 20.34 -14.67
N GLY A 634 -0.40 19.56 -13.60
CA GLY A 634 -1.51 19.04 -12.78
C GLY A 634 -2.10 20.06 -11.80
N ARG A 635 -2.91 19.55 -10.88
CA ARG A 635 -3.64 20.32 -9.86
C ARG A 635 -3.38 19.77 -8.45
N ILE A 636 -3.39 20.66 -7.46
CA ILE A 636 -3.58 20.28 -6.05
C ILE A 636 -5.08 20.34 -5.75
N LEU A 637 -5.69 19.18 -5.47
CA LEU A 637 -7.10 19.04 -5.12
C LEU A 637 -7.23 18.68 -3.63
N ILE A 638 -7.98 19.48 -2.88
CA ILE A 638 -8.37 19.20 -1.49
C ILE A 638 -9.89 19.04 -1.47
N GLN A 639 -10.40 17.88 -1.10
CA GLN A 639 -11.80 17.57 -1.36
C GLN A 639 -12.49 16.68 -0.32
N ASP A 640 -13.77 16.97 -0.07
CA ASP A 640 -14.68 16.18 0.74
C ASP A 640 -14.12 15.91 2.15
N ILE A 641 -13.50 16.92 2.75
CA ILE A 641 -12.67 16.80 3.94
C ILE A 641 -12.85 17.97 4.91
N ALA A 642 -12.71 17.72 6.20
CA ALA A 642 -12.72 18.76 7.22
C ALA A 642 -11.57 18.64 8.22
N GLY A 643 -11.34 19.68 9.03
CA GLY A 643 -10.39 19.66 10.14
C GLY A 643 -8.94 19.66 9.67
N LEU A 644 -8.57 20.72 8.96
CA LEU A 644 -7.26 20.89 8.34
C LEU A 644 -6.54 22.10 8.95
N ASP A 645 -5.29 21.90 9.36
CA ASP A 645 -4.37 22.98 9.71
C ASP A 645 -3.25 23.02 8.67
N ILE A 646 -3.30 24.00 7.77
CA ILE A 646 -2.41 24.08 6.61
C ILE A 646 -1.52 25.30 6.71
N GLY A 647 -0.21 25.09 6.65
CA GLY A 647 0.76 26.16 6.46
C GLY A 647 0.77 26.59 5.00
N THR A 648 1.76 26.12 4.24
CA THR A 648 1.96 26.48 2.84
C THR A 648 1.51 25.39 1.86
N VAL A 649 0.78 25.80 0.82
CA VAL A 649 0.56 25.01 -0.39
C VAL A 649 0.97 25.82 -1.63
N ALA A 650 1.66 25.19 -2.58
CA ALA A 650 2.13 25.88 -3.78
C ALA A 650 1.98 25.06 -5.07
N SER A 651 1.46 25.69 -6.12
CA SER A 651 1.34 25.11 -7.46
C SER A 651 2.05 25.99 -8.50
N TYR A 652 2.81 25.36 -9.39
CA TYR A 652 3.59 26.01 -10.45
C TYR A 652 3.28 25.39 -11.81
N GLY A 653 2.75 26.17 -12.75
CA GLY A 653 2.60 25.77 -14.15
C GLY A 653 1.36 24.92 -14.48
N ALA A 654 0.34 24.92 -13.61
CA ALA A 654 -0.89 24.18 -13.81
C ALA A 654 -1.59 24.51 -15.15
N GLN A 655 -2.15 23.51 -15.83
CA GLN A 655 -2.92 23.74 -17.06
C GLN A 655 -4.35 24.23 -16.80
N GLY A 656 -4.96 23.84 -15.67
CA GLY A 656 -6.30 24.25 -15.26
C GLY A 656 -6.27 25.06 -13.97
N SER A 657 -6.98 24.59 -12.95
CA SER A 657 -6.88 25.10 -11.58
C SER A 657 -5.51 24.75 -10.99
N ALA A 658 -4.82 25.71 -10.37
CA ALA A 658 -3.61 25.43 -9.60
C ALA A 658 -3.93 24.72 -8.28
N VAL A 659 -4.80 25.34 -7.47
CA VAL A 659 -5.31 24.77 -6.21
C VAL A 659 -6.83 24.81 -6.22
N GLU A 660 -7.46 23.69 -5.92
CA GLU A 660 -8.91 23.55 -5.84
C GLU A 660 -9.32 22.96 -4.49
N LEU A 661 -10.18 23.69 -3.78
CA LEU A 661 -10.87 23.21 -2.60
C LEU A 661 -12.30 22.94 -3.01
N PHE A 662 -12.76 21.71 -2.80
CA PHE A 662 -14.13 21.34 -3.12
C PHE A 662 -14.78 20.56 -1.98
N ARG A 663 -15.81 21.14 -1.35
CA ARG A 663 -16.45 20.59 -0.15
C ARG A 663 -15.42 20.41 0.97
N VAL A 664 -14.93 21.55 1.46
CA VAL A 664 -13.92 21.62 2.54
C VAL A 664 -14.50 22.40 3.72
N ALA A 665 -14.35 21.86 4.93
CA ALA A 665 -14.81 22.52 6.15
C ALA A 665 -13.74 22.62 7.23
N ASP A 666 -13.88 23.57 8.16
CA ASP A 666 -13.03 23.71 9.34
C ASP A 666 -11.53 23.67 8.98
N ALA A 667 -11.09 24.61 8.15
CA ALA A 667 -9.76 24.60 7.56
C ALA A 667 -9.06 25.97 7.69
N THR A 668 -7.79 25.94 8.07
CA THR A 668 -6.90 27.11 8.10
C THR A 668 -5.79 26.97 7.06
N PHE A 669 -5.41 28.09 6.45
CA PHE A 669 -4.28 28.20 5.52
C PHE A 669 -3.41 29.43 5.87
N ASP A 670 -2.10 29.24 6.02
CA ASP A 670 -1.17 30.37 6.09
C ASP A 670 -0.95 30.96 4.69
N THR A 671 -0.60 30.15 3.69
CA THR A 671 -0.36 30.67 2.33
C THR A 671 -0.73 29.68 1.24
N ILE A 672 -1.51 30.15 0.26
CA ILE A 672 -1.78 29.46 -1.00
C ILE A 672 -1.06 30.19 -2.14
N THR A 673 -0.09 29.55 -2.79
CA THR A 673 0.65 30.12 -3.93
C THR A 673 0.26 29.43 -5.24
N ALA A 674 -0.09 30.23 -6.25
CA ALA A 674 -0.31 29.77 -7.62
C ALA A 674 0.54 30.59 -8.59
N THR A 675 1.51 29.95 -9.25
CA THR A 675 2.41 30.59 -10.21
C THR A 675 2.21 30.00 -11.59
N LEU A 676 1.97 30.86 -12.58
CA LEU A 676 1.65 30.50 -13.95
C LEU A 676 0.53 29.44 -14.08
N PRO A 677 -0.60 29.54 -13.35
CA PRO A 677 -1.74 28.64 -13.53
C PRO A 677 -2.51 28.90 -14.84
N GLY A 678 -3.39 27.97 -15.22
CA GLY A 678 -4.31 28.15 -16.35
C GLY A 678 -3.66 28.07 -17.74
N ARG A 679 -2.48 27.43 -17.88
CA ARG A 679 -1.72 27.37 -19.15
C ARG A 679 -2.32 26.42 -20.21
N GLY A 680 -3.38 25.70 -19.87
CA GLY A 680 -4.07 24.78 -20.77
C GLY A 680 -4.95 25.51 -21.78
N THR A 681 -5.68 24.75 -22.60
CA THR A 681 -6.62 25.32 -23.59
C THR A 681 -8.01 25.61 -23.03
N GLY A 682 -8.32 25.07 -21.85
CA GLY A 682 -9.62 25.21 -21.18
C GLY A 682 -9.67 26.37 -20.19
N ALA A 683 -10.65 26.35 -19.29
CA ALA A 683 -10.74 27.33 -18.21
C ALA A 683 -9.61 27.13 -17.19
N GLY A 684 -9.05 28.24 -16.71
CA GLY A 684 -7.95 28.27 -15.75
C GLY A 684 -8.30 29.03 -14.47
N TRP A 685 -7.74 28.57 -13.34
CA TRP A 685 -7.91 29.21 -12.05
C TRP A 685 -6.59 29.26 -11.28
N GLY A 686 -6.34 30.36 -10.57
CA GLY A 686 -5.31 30.39 -9.54
C GLY A 686 -5.74 29.53 -8.35
N VAL A 687 -6.77 30.00 -7.64
CA VAL A 687 -7.39 29.27 -6.53
C VAL A 687 -8.90 29.16 -6.75
N ARG A 688 -9.43 27.95 -6.62
CA ARG A 688 -10.86 27.68 -6.79
C ARG A 688 -11.45 27.13 -5.50
N LEU A 689 -12.39 27.87 -4.91
CA LEU A 689 -13.07 27.53 -3.66
C LEU A 689 -14.52 27.19 -3.97
N LEU A 690 -14.87 25.91 -3.88
CA LEU A 690 -16.17 25.39 -4.26
C LEU A 690 -16.84 24.75 -3.04
N GLN A 691 -17.93 25.34 -2.56
CA GLN A 691 -18.68 24.86 -1.41
C GLN A 691 -17.78 24.67 -0.17
N VAL A 692 -17.43 25.76 0.50
CA VAL A 692 -16.52 25.74 1.67
C VAL A 692 -17.20 26.25 2.94
N HIS A 693 -16.78 25.78 4.11
CA HIS A 693 -17.41 26.14 5.39
C HIS A 693 -16.36 26.38 6.48
N ASP A 694 -16.42 27.51 7.19
CA ASP A 694 -15.44 27.91 8.23
C ASP A 694 -13.99 27.78 7.73
N LEU A 695 -13.67 28.58 6.71
CA LEU A 695 -12.40 28.58 6.01
C LEU A 695 -11.66 29.90 6.29
N ASP A 696 -10.52 29.82 6.95
CA ASP A 696 -9.65 30.97 7.20
C ASP A 696 -8.37 30.86 6.35
N VAL A 697 -8.12 31.84 5.48
CA VAL A 697 -6.91 31.91 4.65
C VAL A 697 -6.19 33.24 4.90
N THR A 698 -4.95 33.17 5.34
CA THR A 698 -4.14 34.38 5.60
C THR A 698 -3.71 35.02 4.30
N ASP A 699 -3.00 34.29 3.44
CA ASP A 699 -2.51 34.80 2.15
C ASP A 699 -2.87 33.90 0.97
N ILE A 700 -3.37 34.50 -0.11
CA ILE A 700 -3.42 33.90 -1.45
C ILE A 700 -2.54 34.74 -2.37
N VAL A 701 -1.55 34.11 -3.00
CA VAL A 701 -0.62 34.76 -3.94
C VAL A 701 -0.75 34.11 -5.31
N VAL A 702 -1.23 34.88 -6.29
CA VAL A 702 -1.39 34.43 -7.68
C VAL A 702 -0.52 35.28 -8.59
N THR A 703 0.36 34.64 -9.36
CA THR A 703 1.14 35.30 -10.41
C THR A 703 0.94 34.55 -11.72
N THR A 704 0.51 35.24 -12.79
CA THR A 704 0.34 34.61 -14.11
C THR A 704 0.81 35.54 -15.24
N ASP A 705 1.10 34.98 -16.42
CA ASP A 705 1.40 35.76 -17.62
C ASP A 705 0.10 35.99 -18.43
N ASP A 706 0.21 36.43 -19.70
CA ASP A 706 -0.93 36.53 -20.61
C ASP A 706 -1.29 35.19 -21.27
N HIS A 707 -0.53 34.12 -20.97
CA HIS A 707 -0.74 32.78 -21.49
C HIS A 707 -1.74 32.00 -20.63
N ILE A 708 -3.00 32.26 -20.92
CA ILE A 708 -4.15 31.60 -20.29
C ILE A 708 -5.03 30.90 -21.33
N GLY A 709 -5.80 29.91 -20.89
CA GLY A 709 -6.75 29.19 -21.74
C GLY A 709 -8.01 29.98 -22.12
N SER A 710 -9.14 29.28 -22.28
CA SER A 710 -10.40 29.86 -22.80
C SER A 710 -11.03 30.89 -21.87
N SER A 711 -10.86 30.75 -20.56
CA SER A 711 -11.28 31.70 -19.54
C SER A 711 -10.33 31.63 -18.34
N TRP A 712 -10.33 32.68 -17.51
CA TRP A 712 -9.36 32.82 -16.44
C TRP A 712 -9.94 33.57 -15.24
N TRP A 713 -9.63 33.06 -14.05
CA TRP A 713 -9.90 33.71 -12.76
C TRP A 713 -8.73 33.53 -11.80
N ALA A 714 -8.33 34.61 -11.11
CA ALA A 714 -7.31 34.52 -10.08
C ALA A 714 -7.83 33.76 -8.86
N VAL A 715 -9.05 34.10 -8.41
CA VAL A 715 -9.75 33.43 -7.32
C VAL A 715 -11.23 33.28 -7.69
N GLU A 716 -11.79 32.09 -7.48
CA GLU A 716 -13.23 31.86 -7.51
C GLU A 716 -13.72 31.41 -6.13
N LEU A 717 -14.83 32.02 -5.65
CA LEU A 717 -15.64 31.51 -4.54
C LEU A 717 -17.06 31.20 -5.07
N GLY A 718 -17.38 29.90 -5.19
CA GLY A 718 -18.56 29.45 -5.93
C GLY A 718 -19.02 28.03 -5.60
N GLY A 719 -19.71 27.40 -6.54
CA GLY A 719 -20.19 26.02 -6.45
C GLY A 719 -21.52 25.81 -5.71
N GLY A 720 -22.16 26.89 -5.23
CA GLY A 720 -23.43 26.80 -4.52
C GLY A 720 -24.57 26.33 -5.44
N ASN A 721 -25.47 25.50 -4.91
CA ASN A 721 -26.54 24.88 -5.68
C ASN A 721 -27.81 24.63 -4.82
N PRO A 722 -28.96 24.33 -5.45
CA PRO A 722 -30.23 24.12 -4.74
C PRO A 722 -30.28 22.88 -3.85
N THR A 723 -29.42 21.90 -4.09
CA THR A 723 -29.48 20.58 -3.45
C THR A 723 -28.64 20.49 -2.19
N GLU A 724 -27.44 21.08 -2.18
CA GLU A 724 -26.40 20.76 -1.20
C GLU A 724 -25.42 21.92 -0.93
N ASP A 725 -25.90 23.16 -0.77
CA ASP A 725 -25.23 24.29 -0.07
C ASP A 725 -25.08 25.59 -0.89
N ILE A 726 -24.91 26.68 -0.16
CA ILE A 726 -24.37 27.96 -0.66
C ILE A 726 -22.90 27.81 -1.07
N ALA A 727 -22.37 28.78 -1.82
CA ALA A 727 -20.98 28.77 -2.27
C ALA A 727 -19.96 28.73 -1.11
N GLY A 728 -20.32 29.30 0.04
CA GLY A 728 -19.61 29.06 1.30
C GLY A 728 -20.20 29.82 2.49
N GLU A 729 -19.87 29.38 3.70
CA GLU A 729 -20.25 29.99 4.98
C GLU A 729 -19.01 30.21 5.83
N GLY A 730 -18.85 31.39 6.44
CA GLY A 730 -17.71 31.62 7.35
C GLY A 730 -16.36 31.68 6.63
N VAL A 731 -16.29 32.26 5.43
CA VAL A 731 -15.07 32.28 4.59
C VAL A 731 -14.31 33.60 4.77
N ARG A 732 -13.09 33.54 5.31
CA ARG A 732 -12.27 34.72 5.63
C ARG A 732 -10.94 34.67 4.89
N ILE A 733 -10.79 35.51 3.86
CA ILE A 733 -9.53 35.62 3.10
C ILE A 733 -8.91 36.98 3.39
N ALA A 734 -7.87 36.99 4.24
CA ALA A 734 -7.29 38.20 4.78
C ALA A 734 -6.51 39.01 3.73
N ASN A 735 -5.83 38.33 2.82
CA ASN A 735 -5.06 38.98 1.76
C ASN A 735 -5.00 38.13 0.48
N VAL A 736 -5.46 38.69 -0.63
CA VAL A 736 -5.20 38.18 -1.97
C VAL A 736 -4.27 39.14 -2.69
N THR A 737 -3.10 38.68 -3.09
CA THR A 737 -2.18 39.42 -3.97
C THR A 737 -2.14 38.75 -5.34
N TYR A 738 -2.57 39.47 -6.37
CA TYR A 738 -2.63 38.95 -7.73
C TYR A 738 -1.89 39.84 -8.73
N VAL A 739 -0.99 39.23 -9.51
CA VAL A 739 -0.26 39.90 -10.60
C VAL A 739 -0.45 39.14 -11.90
N SER A 740 -0.78 39.86 -12.98
CA SER A 740 -0.91 39.28 -14.32
C SER A 740 -0.34 40.15 -15.42
N ASP A 741 0.19 39.55 -16.48
CA ASP A 741 0.61 40.26 -17.70
C ASP A 741 -0.55 40.52 -18.68
N ARG A 742 -1.80 40.18 -18.33
CA ARG A 742 -2.98 40.46 -19.16
C ARG A 742 -3.25 41.96 -19.30
N ASP A 743 -3.68 42.37 -20.49
CA ASP A 743 -4.23 43.72 -20.74
C ASP A 743 -5.71 43.75 -20.31
N ALA A 744 -5.94 43.91 -19.00
CA ALA A 744 -7.26 43.93 -18.38
C ALA A 744 -7.35 45.02 -17.31
N THR A 745 -8.56 45.47 -16.99
CA THR A 745 -8.79 46.50 -15.95
C THR A 745 -9.69 46.03 -14.81
N GLY A 746 -10.46 44.96 -15.02
CA GLY A 746 -11.36 44.38 -14.01
C GLY A 746 -10.60 43.54 -12.99
N SER A 747 -11.25 43.25 -11.87
CA SER A 747 -10.77 42.18 -10.99
C SER A 747 -10.97 40.83 -11.68
N ASP A 748 -10.01 39.91 -11.51
CA ASP A 748 -10.15 38.50 -11.90
C ASP A 748 -10.64 37.63 -10.73
N ILE A 749 -11.21 38.25 -9.70
CA ILE A 749 -11.87 37.57 -8.60
C ILE A 749 -13.36 37.46 -8.94
N VAL A 750 -13.89 36.24 -8.88
CA VAL A 750 -15.30 35.96 -9.11
C VAL A 750 -15.92 35.32 -7.89
N VAL A 751 -17.08 35.83 -7.51
CA VAL A 751 -17.89 35.31 -6.41
C VAL A 751 -19.29 35.04 -6.91
N GLN A 752 -19.80 33.85 -6.63
CA GLN A 752 -21.18 33.48 -6.97
C GLN A 752 -22.17 34.36 -6.21
N GLY A 753 -23.18 34.89 -6.93
CA GLY A 753 -24.26 35.68 -6.35
C GLY A 753 -25.58 34.91 -6.23
N GLY A 754 -26.63 35.62 -5.81
CA GLY A 754 -27.99 35.08 -5.70
C GLY A 754 -28.22 34.22 -4.45
N PRO A 755 -29.30 33.42 -4.41
CA PRO A 755 -29.67 32.64 -3.22
C PRO A 755 -28.66 31.53 -2.87
N TYR A 756 -27.71 31.25 -3.75
CA TYR A 756 -26.66 30.24 -3.56
C TYR A 756 -25.25 30.87 -3.47
N GLY A 757 -25.15 32.20 -3.33
CA GLY A 757 -23.89 32.88 -3.06
C GLY A 757 -23.42 32.67 -1.61
N PRO A 758 -22.18 33.04 -1.27
CA PRO A 758 -21.64 32.84 0.07
C PRO A 758 -22.27 33.79 1.11
N VAL A 759 -22.22 33.38 2.38
CA VAL A 759 -22.69 34.15 3.54
C VAL A 759 -21.62 34.15 4.64
N ASP A 760 -21.61 35.17 5.49
CA ASP A 760 -20.60 35.34 6.54
C ASP A 760 -19.17 35.26 5.99
N TRP A 761 -18.86 36.11 5.01
CA TRP A 761 -17.60 36.02 4.27
C TRP A 761 -17.00 37.38 3.95
N TYR A 762 -15.67 37.37 3.74
CA TYR A 762 -14.97 38.49 3.10
C TYR A 762 -13.71 38.04 2.35
N ILE A 763 -13.36 38.81 1.33
CA ILE A 763 -12.09 38.72 0.59
C ILE A 763 -11.51 40.12 0.50
N ASN A 764 -10.29 40.30 0.99
CA ASN A 764 -9.54 41.54 0.81
C ASN A 764 -8.41 41.32 -0.21
N ALA A 765 -8.46 42.02 -1.35
CA ALA A 765 -7.47 41.82 -2.41
C ALA A 765 -6.78 43.09 -2.86
N THR A 766 -5.56 42.90 -3.35
CA THR A 766 -4.77 43.87 -4.09
C THR A 766 -4.25 43.22 -5.38
N TRP A 767 -4.47 43.86 -6.53
CA TRP A 767 -4.06 43.30 -7.82
C TRP A 767 -3.41 44.30 -8.77
N LEU A 768 -2.61 43.76 -9.70
CA LEU A 768 -1.91 44.50 -10.75
C LEU A 768 -1.97 43.75 -12.09
N HIS A 769 -2.47 44.41 -13.12
CA HIS A 769 -2.35 43.99 -14.51
C HIS A 769 -1.20 44.73 -15.17
N GLN A 770 -0.09 44.04 -15.40
CA GLN A 770 1.13 44.59 -16.02
C GLN A 770 0.98 44.80 -17.53
N GLY A 771 0.06 44.09 -18.17
CA GLY A 771 -0.22 44.24 -19.61
C GLY A 771 -0.89 45.57 -19.96
N GLU A 772 -1.46 46.28 -18.98
CA GLU A 772 -2.05 47.60 -19.20
C GLU A 772 -1.02 48.60 -19.71
N ALA A 773 -1.46 49.56 -20.54
CA ALA A 773 -0.61 50.66 -20.98
C ALA A 773 -0.08 51.54 -19.82
N SER A 774 -0.75 51.52 -18.66
CA SER A 774 -0.34 52.23 -17.44
C SER A 774 -0.70 51.40 -16.21
N PRO A 775 0.12 50.38 -15.88
CA PRO A 775 -0.15 49.46 -14.78
C PRO A 775 -0.25 50.21 -13.45
N GLN A 776 -1.27 49.87 -12.68
CA GLN A 776 -1.54 50.49 -11.40
C GLN A 776 -2.14 49.46 -10.45
N TRP A 777 -1.63 49.45 -9.22
CA TRP A 777 -2.18 48.62 -8.16
C TRP A 777 -3.60 49.08 -7.82
N ARG A 778 -4.51 48.12 -7.76
CA ARG A 778 -5.90 48.30 -7.32
C ARG A 778 -6.15 47.43 -6.11
N SER A 779 -7.10 47.83 -5.28
CA SER A 779 -7.52 47.08 -4.10
C SER A 779 -9.02 47.17 -3.94
N ASP A 780 -9.63 46.08 -3.48
CA ASP A 780 -11.07 46.03 -3.21
C ASP A 780 -11.35 45.00 -2.11
N MET A 781 -12.53 45.12 -1.50
CA MET A 781 -13.02 44.24 -0.46
C MET A 781 -14.40 43.73 -0.86
N TRP A 782 -14.51 42.41 -0.99
CA TRP A 782 -15.80 41.74 -1.19
C TRP A 782 -16.24 41.10 0.14
N GLY A 783 -17.54 41.03 0.37
CA GLY A 783 -18.08 40.38 1.56
C GLY A 783 -19.40 40.98 2.04
N ASP A 784 -20.15 40.19 2.80
CA ASP A 784 -21.27 40.67 3.62
C ASP A 784 -20.84 40.95 5.07
N THR A 785 -19.61 40.59 5.43
CA THR A 785 -18.96 40.92 6.69
C THR A 785 -17.76 41.83 6.50
N ILE A 786 -17.37 42.49 7.58
CA ILE A 786 -16.21 43.38 7.61
C ILE A 786 -15.09 42.62 8.35
N PRO A 787 -13.85 42.63 7.84
CA PRO A 787 -12.72 42.04 8.54
C PRO A 787 -12.65 42.59 9.98
N PRO A 788 -12.33 41.75 10.98
CA PRO A 788 -12.09 42.27 12.32
C PRO A 788 -10.98 43.34 12.24
N LEU A 789 -11.26 44.54 12.75
CA LEU A 789 -10.27 45.62 12.80
C LEU A 789 -9.05 45.09 13.57
N THR A 790 -7.94 44.86 12.87
CA THR A 790 -6.66 44.54 13.50
C THR A 790 -6.30 45.70 14.44
N VAL A 791 -6.21 45.41 15.74
CA VAL A 791 -5.81 46.37 16.80
C VAL A 791 -4.30 46.42 16.92
#